data_AF-A0A8H3GAE8-F1
#
_entry.id   AF-A0A8H3GAE8-F1
#
_cell.length_a   1.000
_cell.length_b   1.000
_cell.length_c   1.000
_cell.angle_alpha   90.00
_cell.angle_beta   90.00
_cell.angle_gamma   90.00
#
_symmetry.space_group_name_H-M   'P 1'
#
loop_
_entity.id
_entity.type
_entity.pdbx_description
1 polymer ?
#
loop_
_entity_poly.entity_id
_entity_poly.type
_entity_poly.pdbx_seq_one_letter_code
_entity_poly.pdbx_strand_id
1 'polypeptide(L)'
;MDERKRPASHDHEPSEPPLKRQATSINGTSKGHVDADMPWKDDLERFQKEAIWRQMQEYKRERSNLEIRLNEMAKTATYHDEHLMVIDAWFSELIDEIRLLIGDLEHHKTFSTFPSALLAADSAAFSTHLKSRSTEISSAISQLFARAPASAPEVSQLQSRIAELLTAEKGHIVELEKSRLEKEKLLGRLEDASLRYMLAEKKLDRSKSATVAKLERQAISGGRSDTGSGSGGAQDTSNGQVDSNPDNVEEIVEAEEARKEAVAASAKRKEQLETLEAQNEKLTAQVTTLSNRLTRLSDDDYSRTDLFKLLKSQHEDVIKRINNLEATNVQLREEAEKLQAERTAYRVQLEKESGTAVSELEAQLVQAENDLARVRTGRDELIAEVTLRKTAQSQERTSVDQVKELANAKEERIKALESEVARLKLQTGQSADPASHSPSANDLSPEELQSQYSGLERQYSSLNNELQSMGIAFKKASTLASQKLSNAAALEEKVQRLSAEKSKADQKYFAAMKAKEAREQEVRTLRAQNSKSSEMVSSLKDSEAANRALQVNLEKQIAEVKDSLATTENKYRASQQQTSERNISLEGLKGQVEELKKNLEAKDAATSATSTAYRRAEVEMETLKVRLEETKKSLESWKNKGLGNQSSEYEMLRIMAICTVCQKNFKNTVIKTCGHVFCNEAFGLNDHLHITL
;
A
#
# COMPACT_ATOMS: atom_id res chain seq x y z
N MET A 1 -15.45 -53.28 -19.99
CA MET A 1 -14.32 -53.85 -20.74
C MET A 1 -13.99 -52.88 -21.85
N ASP A 2 -12.74 -52.42 -21.86
CA ASP A 2 -12.01 -51.78 -22.96
C ASP A 2 -12.50 -50.44 -23.52
N GLU A 3 -11.94 -49.39 -22.93
CA GLU A 3 -11.94 -48.02 -23.46
C GLU A 3 -11.15 -47.94 -24.77
N ARG A 4 -11.72 -47.27 -25.79
CA ARG A 4 -11.05 -47.04 -27.07
C ARG A 4 -10.18 -45.79 -27.03
N LYS A 5 -8.89 -45.98 -27.27
CA LYS A 5 -7.90 -44.91 -27.53
C LYS A 5 -8.40 -43.88 -28.56
N ARG A 6 -8.16 -42.59 -28.30
CA ARG A 6 -8.05 -41.56 -29.35
C ARG A 6 -6.57 -41.27 -29.64
N PRO A 7 -6.20 -40.90 -30.89
CA PRO A 7 -4.80 -40.74 -31.29
C PRO A 7 -4.21 -39.39 -30.87
N ALA A 8 -2.88 -39.33 -30.81
CA ALA A 8 -2.13 -38.12 -30.52
C ALA A 8 -2.12 -37.16 -31.72
N SER A 9 -2.33 -35.87 -31.47
CA SER A 9 -2.00 -34.79 -32.40
C SER A 9 -0.51 -34.44 -32.29
N HIS A 10 0.11 -34.26 -33.44
CA HIS A 10 1.51 -33.92 -33.62
C HIS A 10 1.65 -32.39 -33.66
N ASP A 11 2.53 -31.80 -32.85
CA ASP A 11 2.99 -30.43 -33.06
C ASP A 11 4.46 -30.28 -32.62
N HIS A 12 5.16 -29.38 -33.31
CA HIS A 12 6.62 -29.27 -33.31
C HIS A 12 7.18 -28.41 -32.16
N GLU A 13 8.20 -28.90 -31.46
CA GLU A 13 9.21 -28.05 -30.82
C GLU A 13 10.54 -28.07 -31.62
N PRO A 14 11.28 -26.94 -31.66
CA PRO A 14 12.65 -26.91 -32.13
C PRO A 14 13.68 -26.92 -30.97
N SER A 15 14.32 -28.07 -30.78
CA SER A 15 15.75 -28.20 -30.42
C SER A 15 16.23 -27.79 -29.00
N GLU A 16 16.13 -28.73 -28.05
CA GLU A 16 17.13 -28.89 -26.97
C GLU A 16 18.10 -30.05 -27.26
N PRO A 17 19.39 -29.98 -26.85
CA PRO A 17 20.40 -30.98 -27.17
C PRO A 17 20.27 -32.29 -26.34
N PRO A 18 20.71 -33.45 -26.88
CA PRO A 18 20.34 -34.75 -26.33
C PRO A 18 21.07 -35.11 -25.03
N LEU A 19 20.29 -35.54 -24.03
CA LEU A 19 20.78 -36.18 -22.81
C LEU A 19 21.57 -37.46 -23.13
N LYS A 20 22.80 -37.56 -22.59
CA LYS A 20 23.63 -38.77 -22.65
C LYS A 20 22.87 -39.96 -22.05
N ARG A 21 22.51 -40.94 -22.89
CA ARG A 21 22.05 -42.26 -22.42
C ARG A 21 23.21 -42.98 -21.73
N GLN A 22 23.08 -43.21 -20.43
CA GLN A 22 23.97 -44.12 -19.71
C GLN A 22 23.53 -45.56 -19.98
N ALA A 23 24.48 -46.43 -20.33
CA ALA A 23 24.17 -47.79 -20.78
C ALA A 23 23.75 -48.70 -19.62
N THR A 24 22.60 -49.35 -19.75
CA THR A 24 22.15 -50.42 -18.85
C THR A 24 22.66 -51.77 -19.34
N SER A 25 23.73 -52.29 -18.74
CA SER A 25 24.16 -53.68 -18.93
C SER A 25 23.48 -54.60 -17.92
N ILE A 26 22.71 -55.57 -18.43
CA ILE A 26 22.06 -56.63 -17.66
C ILE A 26 23.10 -57.69 -17.23
N ASN A 27 22.96 -58.20 -16.01
CA ASN A 27 23.74 -59.30 -15.41
C ASN A 27 25.27 -59.19 -15.41
N GLY A 28 25.79 -58.62 -14.32
CA GLY A 28 27.18 -58.80 -13.86
C GLY A 28 27.32 -58.16 -12.50
N THR A 29 27.98 -58.83 -11.55
CA THR A 29 28.12 -58.41 -10.15
C THR A 29 28.91 -57.10 -10.04
N SER A 30 28.23 -55.96 -10.21
CA SER A 30 28.85 -54.64 -10.13
C SER A 30 29.25 -54.35 -8.70
N LYS A 31 30.55 -54.13 -8.48
CA LYS A 31 31.08 -53.55 -7.24
C LYS A 31 30.21 -52.36 -6.84
N GLY A 32 29.94 -52.22 -5.54
CA GLY A 32 29.27 -51.03 -5.01
C GLY A 32 29.97 -49.76 -5.54
N HIS A 33 29.17 -48.75 -5.89
CA HIS A 33 29.67 -47.44 -6.25
C HIS A 33 30.66 -46.96 -5.18
N VAL A 34 31.70 -46.20 -5.53
CA VAL A 34 32.73 -45.80 -4.55
C VAL A 34 32.14 -44.97 -3.38
N ASP A 35 30.97 -44.36 -3.60
CA ASP A 35 30.19 -43.66 -2.56
C ASP A 35 29.26 -44.55 -1.72
N ALA A 36 29.20 -45.88 -1.94
CA ALA A 36 28.24 -46.76 -1.30
C ALA A 36 28.44 -46.89 0.23
N ASP A 37 29.68 -46.71 0.69
CA ASP A 37 30.14 -46.73 2.10
C ASP A 37 30.55 -45.33 2.61
N MET A 38 30.24 -44.25 1.89
CA MET A 38 30.57 -42.90 2.35
C MET A 38 29.66 -42.46 3.52
N PRO A 39 30.20 -41.95 4.64
CA PRO A 39 29.40 -41.59 5.82
C PRO A 39 28.27 -40.58 5.58
N TRP A 40 28.38 -39.75 4.53
CA TRP A 40 27.41 -38.72 4.15
C TRP A 40 26.38 -39.19 3.11
N LYS A 41 26.44 -40.45 2.65
CA LYS A 41 25.53 -40.98 1.62
C LYS A 41 24.06 -40.93 2.09
N ASP A 42 23.79 -41.35 3.32
CA ASP A 42 22.45 -41.33 3.90
C ASP A 42 21.92 -39.89 4.03
N ASP A 43 22.79 -38.93 4.35
CA ASP A 43 22.45 -37.50 4.43
C ASP A 43 22.18 -36.91 3.04
N LEU A 44 22.96 -37.31 2.02
CA LEU A 44 22.74 -36.91 0.62
C LEU A 44 21.43 -37.50 0.08
N GLU A 45 21.14 -38.77 0.36
CA GLU A 45 19.87 -39.41 0.03
C GLU A 45 18.69 -38.74 0.75
N ARG A 46 18.83 -38.38 2.04
CA ARG A 46 17.83 -37.61 2.79
C ARG A 46 17.60 -36.24 2.15
N PHE A 47 18.67 -35.50 1.84
CA PHE A 47 18.57 -34.19 1.20
C PHE A 47 17.90 -34.26 -0.18
N GLN A 48 18.20 -35.28 -0.99
CA GLN A 48 17.53 -35.52 -2.28
C GLN A 48 16.05 -35.87 -2.09
N LYS A 49 15.72 -36.78 -1.16
CA LYS A 49 14.32 -37.15 -0.84
C LYS A 49 13.52 -35.95 -0.32
N GLU A 50 14.12 -35.10 0.51
CA GLU A 50 13.51 -33.85 0.95
C GLU A 50 13.36 -32.83 -0.19
N ALA A 51 14.34 -32.70 -1.09
CA ALA A 51 14.25 -31.79 -2.22
C ALA A 51 13.11 -32.19 -3.17
N ILE A 52 13.00 -33.49 -3.47
CA ILE A 52 11.88 -34.07 -4.24
C ILE A 52 10.56 -33.85 -3.50
N TRP A 53 10.52 -34.05 -2.17
CA TRP A 53 9.32 -33.82 -1.38
C TRP A 53 8.89 -32.34 -1.36
N ARG A 54 9.84 -31.40 -1.22
CA ARG A 54 9.59 -29.95 -1.32
C ARG A 54 9.01 -29.59 -2.69
N GLN A 55 9.60 -30.09 -3.78
CA GLN A 55 9.10 -29.89 -5.14
C GLN A 55 7.69 -30.47 -5.32
N MET A 56 7.43 -31.67 -4.78
CA MET A 56 6.13 -32.32 -4.88
C MET A 56 5.04 -31.63 -4.03
N GLN A 57 5.40 -30.99 -2.90
CA GLN A 57 4.49 -30.09 -2.19
C GLN A 57 4.22 -28.81 -2.97
N GLU A 58 5.20 -28.28 -3.72
CA GLU A 58 4.97 -27.11 -4.57
C GLU A 58 4.04 -27.45 -5.74
N TYR A 59 4.28 -28.55 -6.46
CA TYR A 59 3.33 -29.04 -7.47
C TYR A 59 1.93 -29.30 -6.91
N LYS A 60 1.81 -29.76 -5.66
CA LYS A 60 0.50 -29.92 -5.00
C LYS A 60 -0.18 -28.57 -4.75
N ARG A 61 0.56 -27.53 -4.37
CA ARG A 61 0.06 -26.16 -4.20
C ARG A 61 -0.33 -25.54 -5.54
N GLU A 62 0.53 -25.65 -6.55
CA GLU A 62 0.26 -25.19 -7.92
C GLU A 62 -0.98 -25.86 -8.50
N ARG A 63 -1.11 -27.19 -8.39
CA ARG A 63 -2.30 -27.92 -8.82
C ARG A 63 -3.56 -27.43 -8.10
N SER A 64 -3.49 -27.24 -6.79
CA SER A 64 -4.62 -26.69 -6.01
C SER A 64 -4.99 -25.27 -6.43
N ASN A 65 -4.01 -24.41 -6.71
CA ASN A 65 -4.22 -23.05 -7.20
C ASN A 65 -4.83 -23.04 -8.61
N LEU A 66 -4.38 -23.94 -9.49
CA LEU A 66 -4.92 -24.13 -10.84
C LEU A 66 -6.35 -24.69 -10.81
N GLU A 67 -6.64 -25.66 -9.93
CA GLU A 67 -8.00 -26.19 -9.70
C GLU A 67 -8.96 -25.09 -9.21
N ILE A 68 -8.52 -24.24 -8.27
CA ILE A 68 -9.31 -23.09 -7.79
C ILE A 68 -9.57 -22.11 -8.95
N ARG A 69 -8.53 -21.74 -9.69
CA ARG A 69 -8.62 -20.77 -10.79
C ARG A 69 -9.46 -21.29 -11.96
N LEU A 70 -9.40 -22.59 -12.26
CA LEU A 70 -10.24 -23.23 -13.27
C LEU A 70 -11.71 -23.23 -12.83
N ASN A 71 -12.01 -23.56 -11.57
CA ASN A 71 -13.36 -23.47 -11.01
C ASN A 71 -13.91 -22.03 -11.00
N GLU A 72 -13.06 -21.03 -10.75
CA GLU A 72 -13.43 -19.61 -10.82
C GLU A 72 -13.70 -19.15 -12.26
N MET A 73 -12.87 -19.55 -13.23
CA MET A 73 -13.14 -19.31 -14.66
C MET A 73 -14.40 -20.03 -15.14
N ALA A 74 -14.65 -21.26 -14.69
CA ALA A 74 -15.86 -21.99 -15.05
C ALA A 74 -17.13 -21.30 -14.52
N LYS A 75 -17.12 -20.84 -13.26
CA LYS A 75 -18.24 -20.09 -12.66
C LYS A 75 -18.48 -18.74 -13.34
N THR A 76 -17.42 -18.02 -13.71
CA THR A 76 -17.55 -16.74 -14.40
C THR A 76 -18.01 -16.92 -15.84
N ALA A 77 -17.59 -17.98 -16.53
CA ALA A 77 -18.13 -18.36 -17.84
C ALA A 77 -19.64 -18.64 -17.75
N THR A 78 -20.10 -19.53 -16.86
CA THR A 78 -21.54 -19.84 -16.72
C THR A 78 -22.37 -18.61 -16.35
N TYR A 79 -21.83 -17.71 -15.53
CA TYR A 79 -22.49 -16.45 -15.17
C TYR A 79 -22.64 -15.49 -16.36
N HIS A 80 -21.61 -15.39 -17.21
CA HIS A 80 -21.68 -14.60 -18.44
C HIS A 80 -22.61 -15.24 -19.49
N ASP A 81 -22.62 -16.56 -19.59
CA ASP A 81 -23.55 -17.31 -20.46
C ASP A 81 -25.02 -17.08 -20.06
N GLU A 82 -25.33 -17.17 -18.76
CA GLU A 82 -26.66 -16.84 -18.20
C GLU A 82 -27.05 -15.39 -18.51
N HIS A 83 -26.14 -14.43 -18.34
CA HIS A 83 -26.38 -13.03 -18.68
C HIS A 83 -26.68 -12.82 -20.17
N LEU A 84 -25.95 -13.50 -21.07
CA LEU A 84 -26.19 -13.40 -22.51
C LEU A 84 -27.55 -14.00 -22.90
N MET A 85 -27.97 -15.10 -22.26
CA MET A 85 -29.31 -15.66 -22.45
C MET A 85 -30.42 -14.69 -22.01
N VAL A 86 -30.26 -14.03 -20.86
CA VAL A 86 -31.23 -13.03 -20.37
C VAL A 86 -31.29 -11.82 -21.30
N ILE A 87 -30.15 -11.34 -21.81
CA ILE A 87 -30.10 -10.20 -22.74
C ILE A 87 -30.83 -10.51 -24.06
N ASP A 88 -30.68 -11.72 -24.63
CA ASP A 88 -31.40 -12.08 -25.87
C ASP A 88 -32.91 -12.35 -25.64
N ALA A 89 -33.27 -12.90 -24.48
CA ALA A 89 -34.67 -12.99 -24.08
C ALA A 89 -35.31 -11.59 -23.99
N TRP A 90 -34.61 -10.63 -23.37
CA TRP A 90 -35.06 -9.24 -23.30
C TRP A 90 -35.14 -8.55 -24.67
N PHE A 91 -34.20 -8.79 -25.58
CA PHE A 91 -34.31 -8.29 -26.96
C PHE A 91 -35.54 -8.86 -27.69
N SER A 92 -35.93 -10.10 -27.40
CA SER A 92 -37.15 -10.71 -27.95
C SER A 92 -38.41 -10.03 -27.40
N GLU A 93 -38.46 -9.85 -26.07
CA GLU A 93 -39.56 -9.15 -25.37
C GLU A 93 -39.73 -7.72 -25.89
N LEU A 94 -38.65 -6.97 -26.07
CA LEU A 94 -38.67 -5.62 -26.64
C LEU A 94 -39.23 -5.58 -28.07
N ILE A 95 -38.89 -6.56 -28.92
CA ILE A 95 -39.43 -6.67 -30.28
C ILE A 95 -40.95 -6.94 -30.23
N ASP A 96 -41.39 -7.82 -29.34
CA ASP A 96 -42.80 -8.17 -29.18
C ASP A 96 -43.63 -7.00 -28.60
N GLU A 97 -43.11 -6.25 -27.62
CA GLU A 97 -43.73 -5.01 -27.12
C GLU A 97 -43.88 -3.95 -28.23
N ILE A 98 -42.84 -3.73 -29.04
CA ILE A 98 -42.88 -2.79 -30.17
C ILE A 98 -43.94 -3.23 -31.20
N ARG A 99 -44.03 -4.53 -31.52
CA ARG A 99 -45.05 -5.06 -32.44
C ARG A 99 -46.46 -4.93 -31.91
N LEU A 100 -46.67 -5.16 -30.61
CA LEU A 100 -47.95 -4.93 -29.93
C LEU A 100 -48.37 -3.45 -30.01
N LEU A 101 -47.45 -2.51 -29.81
CA LEU A 101 -47.71 -1.07 -29.96
C LEU A 101 -48.03 -0.66 -31.41
N ILE A 102 -47.49 -1.36 -32.41
CA ILE A 102 -47.82 -1.17 -33.83
C ILE A 102 -49.17 -1.86 -34.20
N GLY A 103 -49.64 -2.80 -33.40
CA GLY A 103 -50.84 -3.60 -33.67
C GLY A 103 -50.65 -4.67 -34.74
N ASP A 104 -49.41 -5.11 -34.99
CA ASP A 104 -49.09 -6.21 -35.91
C ASP A 104 -49.31 -7.56 -35.20
N LEU A 105 -50.59 -7.93 -35.05
CA LEU A 105 -51.04 -9.13 -34.35
C LEU A 105 -50.87 -10.42 -35.16
N GLU A 106 -50.53 -10.35 -36.46
CA GLU A 106 -50.44 -11.52 -37.34
C GLU A 106 -49.07 -12.24 -37.25
N HIS A 107 -48.06 -11.59 -36.67
CA HIS A 107 -46.66 -12.07 -36.67
C HIS A 107 -46.15 -12.61 -35.33
N HIS A 108 -47.04 -13.13 -34.47
CA HIS A 108 -46.66 -13.93 -33.29
C HIS A 108 -46.09 -15.31 -33.69
N LYS A 109 -44.94 -15.31 -34.38
CA LYS A 109 -44.01 -16.43 -34.30
C LYS A 109 -43.44 -16.40 -32.89
N THR A 110 -43.71 -17.43 -32.10
CA THR A 110 -42.97 -17.69 -30.86
C THR A 110 -41.49 -17.74 -31.20
N PHE A 111 -40.75 -16.68 -30.90
CA PHE A 111 -39.32 -16.63 -31.19
C PHE A 111 -38.62 -17.76 -30.45
N SER A 112 -37.70 -18.43 -31.14
CA SER A 112 -36.95 -19.53 -30.55
C SER A 112 -36.16 -19.01 -29.36
N THR A 113 -36.34 -19.67 -28.21
CA THR A 113 -35.46 -19.54 -27.04
C THR A 113 -34.00 -19.54 -27.49
N PHE A 114 -33.18 -18.66 -26.90
CA PHE A 114 -31.76 -18.51 -27.23
C PHE A 114 -31.10 -19.87 -27.49
N PRO A 115 -30.64 -20.16 -28.72
CA PRO A 115 -30.12 -21.47 -29.05
C PRO A 115 -28.91 -21.79 -28.17
N SER A 116 -29.01 -22.78 -27.26
CA SER A 116 -27.90 -23.16 -26.37
C SER A 116 -26.62 -23.56 -27.12
N ALA A 117 -26.74 -23.89 -28.41
CA ALA A 117 -25.61 -24.06 -29.32
C ALA A 117 -24.70 -22.81 -29.41
N LEU A 118 -25.23 -21.59 -29.23
CA LEU A 118 -24.46 -20.34 -29.30
C LEU A 118 -23.51 -20.15 -28.10
N LEU A 119 -23.75 -20.80 -26.96
CA LEU A 119 -22.83 -20.79 -25.81
C LEU A 119 -21.54 -21.59 -26.08
N ALA A 120 -21.60 -22.54 -27.01
CA ALA A 120 -20.50 -23.42 -27.39
C ALA A 120 -20.02 -23.22 -28.85
N ALA A 121 -20.52 -22.18 -29.54
CA ALA A 121 -20.21 -21.93 -30.94
C ALA A 121 -19.14 -20.84 -31.13
N ASP A 122 -18.44 -20.92 -32.26
CA ASP A 122 -17.43 -19.95 -32.64
C ASP A 122 -18.00 -18.52 -32.76
N SER A 123 -17.15 -17.52 -32.49
CA SER A 123 -17.49 -16.08 -32.53
C SER A 123 -18.28 -15.64 -33.79
N ALA A 124 -18.04 -16.28 -34.93
CA ALA A 124 -18.77 -16.02 -36.17
C ALA A 124 -20.28 -16.32 -36.08
N ALA A 125 -20.68 -17.41 -35.41
CA ALA A 125 -22.09 -17.77 -35.23
C ALA A 125 -22.81 -16.75 -34.34
N PHE A 126 -22.19 -16.36 -33.23
CA PHE A 126 -22.71 -15.33 -32.33
C PHE A 126 -22.82 -13.95 -33.00
N SER A 127 -21.82 -13.54 -33.78
CA SER A 127 -21.89 -12.30 -34.58
C SER A 127 -23.04 -12.33 -35.59
N THR A 128 -23.31 -13.48 -36.20
CA THR A 128 -24.40 -13.65 -37.16
C THR A 128 -25.77 -13.55 -36.47
N HIS A 129 -25.91 -14.14 -35.28
CA HIS A 129 -27.11 -14.01 -34.45
C HIS A 129 -27.39 -12.56 -34.04
N LEU A 130 -26.39 -11.83 -33.54
CA LEU A 130 -26.53 -10.41 -33.18
C LEU A 130 -26.90 -9.54 -34.39
N LYS A 131 -26.38 -9.83 -35.59
CA LYS A 131 -26.79 -9.15 -36.82
C LYS A 131 -28.26 -9.41 -37.16
N SER A 132 -28.74 -10.64 -37.01
CA SER A 132 -30.17 -10.98 -37.19
C SER A 132 -31.05 -10.15 -36.24
N ARG A 133 -30.73 -10.15 -34.94
CA ARG A 133 -31.44 -9.34 -33.93
C ARG A 133 -31.41 -7.84 -34.26
N SER A 134 -30.25 -7.31 -34.65
CA SER A 134 -30.11 -5.92 -35.06
C SER A 134 -31.01 -5.57 -36.25
N THR A 135 -31.13 -6.45 -37.24
CA THR A 135 -32.06 -6.25 -38.38
C THR A 135 -33.53 -6.34 -37.98
N GLU A 136 -33.90 -7.25 -37.06
CA GLU A 136 -35.27 -7.37 -36.54
C GLU A 136 -35.69 -6.11 -35.76
N ILE A 137 -34.85 -5.64 -34.84
CA ILE A 137 -35.05 -4.43 -34.04
C ILE A 137 -35.17 -3.21 -34.97
N SER A 138 -34.24 -3.06 -35.93
CA SER A 138 -34.25 -1.93 -36.87
C SER A 138 -35.53 -1.91 -37.73
N SER A 139 -36.02 -3.08 -38.15
CA SER A 139 -37.28 -3.20 -38.89
C SER A 139 -38.49 -2.80 -38.04
N ALA A 140 -38.60 -3.31 -36.81
CA ALA A 140 -39.71 -2.99 -35.91
C ALA A 140 -39.75 -1.50 -35.55
N ILE A 141 -38.58 -0.91 -35.24
CA ILE A 141 -38.45 0.52 -34.95
C ILE A 141 -38.79 1.38 -36.19
N SER A 142 -38.35 0.98 -37.38
CA SER A 142 -38.66 1.70 -38.62
C SER A 142 -40.17 1.72 -38.92
N GLN A 143 -40.87 0.62 -38.66
CA GLN A 143 -42.33 0.54 -38.81
C GLN A 143 -43.07 1.42 -37.78
N LEU A 144 -42.57 1.50 -36.55
CA LEU A 144 -43.11 2.40 -35.52
C LEU A 144 -42.97 3.88 -35.93
N PHE A 145 -41.79 4.29 -36.40
CA PHE A 145 -41.55 5.67 -36.85
C PHE A 145 -42.21 6.00 -38.19
N ALA A 146 -42.50 5.02 -39.06
CA ALA A 146 -43.25 5.25 -40.31
C ALA A 146 -44.70 5.75 -40.08
N ARG A 147 -45.24 5.58 -38.86
CA ARG A 147 -46.54 6.14 -38.43
C ARG A 147 -46.43 7.50 -37.72
N ALA A 148 -45.22 7.98 -37.42
CA ALA A 148 -45.03 9.27 -36.78
C ALA A 148 -45.10 10.42 -37.82
N PRO A 149 -45.64 11.60 -37.46
CA PRO A 149 -45.67 12.74 -38.36
C PRO A 149 -44.25 13.24 -38.67
N ALA A 150 -43.98 13.56 -39.93
CA ALA A 150 -42.66 14.03 -40.37
C ALA A 150 -42.30 15.37 -39.71
N SER A 151 -41.16 15.38 -39.00
CA SER A 151 -40.62 16.59 -38.35
C SER A 151 -40.01 17.55 -39.37
N ALA A 152 -40.01 18.85 -39.05
CA ALA A 152 -39.34 19.86 -39.87
C ALA A 152 -37.83 19.57 -40.04
N PRO A 153 -37.21 19.91 -41.18
CA PRO A 153 -35.84 19.49 -41.50
C PRO A 153 -34.80 20.01 -40.49
N GLU A 154 -35.00 21.20 -39.94
CA GLU A 154 -34.13 21.82 -38.93
C GLU A 154 -34.21 21.06 -37.58
N VAL A 155 -35.41 20.60 -37.20
CA VAL A 155 -35.62 19.73 -36.03
C VAL A 155 -34.98 18.36 -36.25
N SER A 156 -35.04 17.82 -37.47
CA SER A 156 -34.39 16.54 -37.81
C SER A 156 -32.85 16.63 -37.73
N GLN A 157 -32.24 17.73 -38.17
CA GLN A 157 -30.80 17.98 -38.00
C GLN A 157 -30.39 18.12 -36.53
N LEU A 158 -31.17 18.84 -35.72
CA LEU A 158 -30.93 18.93 -34.28
C LEU A 158 -31.07 17.55 -33.59
N GLN A 159 -32.09 16.76 -33.96
CA GLN A 159 -32.28 15.40 -33.46
C GLN A 159 -31.10 14.48 -33.83
N SER A 160 -30.58 14.55 -35.06
CA SER A 160 -29.40 13.75 -35.43
C SER A 160 -28.17 14.15 -34.64
N ARG A 161 -27.94 15.47 -34.44
CA ARG A 161 -26.78 15.96 -33.67
C ARG A 161 -26.87 15.60 -32.19
N ILE A 162 -28.07 15.62 -31.60
CA ILE A 162 -28.31 15.14 -30.23
C ILE A 162 -28.05 13.63 -30.14
N ALA A 163 -28.48 12.84 -31.14
CA ALA A 163 -28.21 11.40 -31.17
C ALA A 163 -26.71 11.06 -31.30
N GLU A 164 -25.95 11.81 -32.10
CA GLU A 164 -24.48 11.70 -32.18
C GLU A 164 -23.81 12.01 -30.84
N LEU A 165 -24.20 13.11 -30.18
CA LEU A 165 -23.63 13.48 -28.88
C LEU A 165 -23.98 12.46 -27.79
N LEU A 166 -25.23 11.96 -27.77
CA LEU A 166 -25.72 10.99 -26.80
C LEU A 166 -25.12 9.59 -27.01
N THR A 167 -24.76 9.24 -28.25
CA THR A 167 -24.00 7.99 -28.53
C THR A 167 -22.54 8.13 -28.11
N ALA A 168 -21.90 9.28 -28.32
CA ALA A 168 -20.55 9.56 -27.82
C ALA A 168 -20.50 9.57 -26.28
N GLU A 169 -21.46 10.23 -25.62
CA GLU A 169 -21.60 10.25 -24.15
C GLU A 169 -21.73 8.83 -23.59
N LYS A 170 -22.62 8.01 -24.15
CA LYS A 170 -22.77 6.59 -23.75
C LYS A 170 -21.48 5.79 -23.97
N GLY A 171 -20.75 6.05 -25.05
CA GLY A 171 -19.42 5.47 -25.28
C GLY A 171 -18.45 5.80 -24.14
N HIS A 172 -18.33 7.08 -23.79
CA HIS A 172 -17.47 7.53 -22.70
C HIS A 172 -17.90 7.02 -21.31
N ILE A 173 -19.20 6.84 -21.06
CA ILE A 173 -19.69 6.21 -19.82
C ILE A 173 -19.18 4.77 -19.72
N VAL A 174 -19.27 3.98 -20.80
CA VAL A 174 -18.78 2.59 -20.83
C VAL A 174 -17.24 2.53 -20.69
N GLU A 175 -16.51 3.45 -21.33
CA GLU A 175 -15.05 3.58 -21.16
C GLU A 175 -14.65 3.94 -19.72
N LEU A 176 -15.42 4.82 -19.07
CA LEU A 176 -15.22 5.24 -17.68
C LEU A 176 -15.49 4.08 -16.72
N GLU A 177 -16.58 3.32 -16.91
CA GLU A 177 -16.90 2.14 -16.10
C GLU A 177 -15.87 1.03 -16.26
N LYS A 178 -15.44 0.74 -17.49
CA LYS A 178 -14.32 -0.17 -17.76
C LYS A 178 -13.05 0.26 -17.04
N SER A 179 -12.69 1.55 -17.12
CA SER A 179 -11.51 2.10 -16.45
C SER A 179 -11.61 2.03 -14.92
N ARG A 180 -12.82 2.17 -14.35
CA ARG A 180 -13.08 2.00 -12.91
C ARG A 180 -12.90 0.54 -12.49
N LEU A 181 -13.47 -0.42 -13.22
CA LEU A 181 -13.31 -1.85 -12.95
C LEU A 181 -11.85 -2.33 -13.08
N GLU A 182 -11.12 -1.82 -14.08
CA GLU A 182 -9.69 -2.09 -14.22
C GLU A 182 -8.90 -1.52 -13.03
N LYS A 183 -9.21 -0.31 -12.58
CA LYS A 183 -8.62 0.29 -11.37
C LYS A 183 -8.90 -0.55 -10.12
N GLU A 184 -10.14 -0.97 -9.88
CA GLU A 184 -10.50 -1.80 -8.73
C GLU A 184 -9.78 -3.16 -8.75
N LYS A 185 -9.70 -3.80 -9.92
CA LYS A 185 -8.95 -5.04 -10.11
C LYS A 185 -7.44 -4.88 -9.90
N LEU A 186 -6.88 -3.73 -10.25
CA LEU A 186 -5.47 -3.40 -9.97
C LEU A 186 -5.24 -3.09 -8.49
N LEU A 187 -6.18 -2.42 -7.81
CA LEU A 187 -6.13 -2.19 -6.35
C LEU A 187 -6.18 -3.51 -5.58
N GLY A 188 -7.13 -4.41 -5.88
CA GLY A 188 -7.20 -5.72 -5.23
C GLY A 188 -5.95 -6.58 -5.46
N ARG A 189 -5.33 -6.48 -6.65
CA ARG A 189 -4.02 -7.12 -6.92
C ARG A 189 -2.87 -6.50 -6.12
N LEU A 190 -2.88 -5.18 -5.93
CA LEU A 190 -1.91 -4.46 -5.12
C LEU A 190 -2.04 -4.83 -3.63
N GLU A 191 -3.27 -4.98 -3.14
CA GLU A 191 -3.57 -5.40 -1.77
C GLU A 191 -3.11 -6.85 -1.50
N ASP A 192 -3.43 -7.80 -2.38
CA ASP A 192 -2.93 -9.19 -2.27
C ASP A 192 -1.40 -9.26 -2.40
N ALA A 193 -0.79 -8.51 -3.32
CA ALA A 193 0.67 -8.39 -3.41
C ALA A 193 1.27 -7.83 -2.11
N SER A 194 0.69 -6.76 -1.55
CA SER A 194 1.11 -6.14 -0.29
C SER A 194 0.99 -7.12 0.88
N LEU A 195 -0.11 -7.88 0.97
CA LEU A 195 -0.30 -8.93 1.97
C LEU A 195 0.78 -10.02 1.85
N ARG A 196 1.09 -10.47 0.63
CA ARG A 196 2.16 -11.45 0.37
C ARG A 196 3.53 -10.92 0.74
N TYR A 197 3.84 -9.67 0.42
CA TYR A 197 5.11 -9.02 0.80
C TYR A 197 5.22 -8.87 2.32
N MET A 198 4.18 -8.40 3.02
CA MET A 198 4.16 -8.28 4.48
C MET A 198 4.29 -9.66 5.18
N LEU A 199 3.71 -10.72 4.61
CA LEU A 199 3.92 -12.10 5.09
C LEU A 199 5.33 -12.62 4.80
N ALA A 200 5.96 -12.23 3.69
CA ALA A 200 7.34 -12.58 3.36
C ALA A 200 8.33 -11.82 4.26
N GLU A 201 8.07 -10.53 4.54
CA GLU A 201 8.85 -9.70 5.46
C GLU A 201 8.75 -10.22 6.89
N LYS A 202 7.56 -10.55 7.38
CA LYS A 202 7.39 -11.23 8.68
C LYS A 202 8.10 -12.59 8.77
N LYS A 203 8.28 -13.31 7.66
CA LYS A 203 9.10 -14.54 7.60
C LYS A 203 10.60 -14.21 7.60
N LEU A 204 11.01 -13.19 6.87
CA LEU A 204 12.38 -12.67 6.84
C LEU A 204 12.82 -12.23 8.24
N ASP A 205 12.01 -11.46 8.95
CA ASP A 205 12.29 -10.99 10.31
C ASP A 205 12.34 -12.13 11.32
N ARG A 206 11.48 -13.15 11.17
CA ARG A 206 11.58 -14.39 11.95
C ARG A 206 12.91 -15.10 11.72
N SER A 207 13.40 -15.16 10.47
CA SER A 207 14.71 -15.77 10.13
C SER A 207 15.92 -14.93 10.55
N LYS A 208 15.79 -13.59 10.58
CA LYS A 208 16.82 -12.66 11.05
C LYS A 208 16.85 -12.55 12.59
N SER A 209 15.79 -12.96 13.27
CA SER A 209 15.69 -12.88 14.72
C SER A 209 16.75 -13.74 15.40
N ALA A 210 17.68 -13.09 16.11
CA ALA A 210 18.80 -13.75 16.77
C ALA A 210 18.39 -14.77 17.86
N THR A 211 17.16 -14.71 18.37
CA THR A 211 16.62 -15.73 19.29
C THR A 211 16.16 -16.99 18.55
N VAL A 212 15.55 -16.85 17.37
CA VAL A 212 15.19 -17.99 16.51
C VAL A 212 16.45 -18.65 15.96
N ALA A 213 17.40 -17.86 15.43
CA ALA A 213 18.68 -18.37 14.94
C ALA A 213 19.54 -19.04 16.04
N LYS A 214 19.39 -18.63 17.31
CA LYS A 214 20.01 -19.33 18.45
C LYS A 214 19.32 -20.66 18.74
N LEU A 215 17.99 -20.72 18.76
CA LEU A 215 17.24 -21.97 18.94
C LEU A 215 17.53 -22.98 17.81
N GLU A 216 17.60 -22.53 16.56
CA GLU A 216 17.95 -23.36 15.40
C GLU A 216 19.41 -23.83 15.44
N ARG A 217 20.38 -22.96 15.79
CA ARG A 217 21.78 -23.39 16.02
C ARG A 217 21.90 -24.40 17.18
N GLN A 218 21.12 -24.24 18.24
CA GLN A 218 21.13 -25.12 19.40
C GLN A 218 20.48 -26.49 19.10
N ALA A 219 19.59 -26.57 18.12
CA ALA A 219 19.04 -27.82 17.60
C ALA A 219 20.01 -28.58 16.66
N ILE A 220 20.94 -27.87 16.00
CA ILE A 220 21.87 -28.46 15.01
C ILE A 220 23.25 -28.78 15.61
N SER A 221 23.73 -28.02 16.60
CA SER A 221 25.12 -28.09 17.12
C SER A 221 25.33 -29.14 18.23
N GLY A 222 24.61 -30.26 18.18
CA GLY A 222 24.65 -31.32 19.19
C GLY A 222 25.84 -32.28 19.07
N GLY A 223 27.05 -31.84 19.43
CA GLY A 223 28.12 -32.73 19.93
C GLY A 223 29.48 -32.70 19.22
N ARG A 224 30.54 -32.31 19.96
CA ARG A 224 31.73 -33.14 20.28
C ARG A 224 32.82 -32.34 21.03
N SER A 225 33.50 -33.05 21.94
CA SER A 225 34.83 -32.75 22.53
C SER A 225 35.93 -32.85 21.42
N ASP A 226 37.21 -32.49 21.58
CA ASP A 226 38.06 -32.43 22.77
C ASP A 226 39.36 -31.59 22.54
N THR A 227 40.26 -31.64 23.52
CA THR A 227 41.52 -30.93 23.76
C THR A 227 42.75 -31.37 22.94
N GLY A 228 43.83 -30.57 23.04
CA GLY A 228 45.20 -31.10 23.13
C GLY A 228 46.29 -30.41 22.30
N SER A 229 47.32 -29.85 22.94
CA SER A 229 48.74 -30.20 22.76
C SER A 229 49.68 -29.23 23.52
N GLY A 230 50.85 -29.71 23.94
CA GLY A 230 51.92 -28.92 24.56
C GLY A 230 53.29 -29.57 24.42
N SER A 231 54.35 -28.77 24.47
CA SER A 231 55.79 -29.14 24.48
C SER A 231 56.57 -27.89 24.95
N GLY A 232 57.66 -27.94 25.72
CA GLY A 232 58.60 -29.02 26.02
C GLY A 232 59.98 -28.64 25.45
N GLY A 233 61.05 -28.56 26.26
CA GLY A 233 62.30 -27.89 25.82
C GLY A 233 63.61 -28.44 26.40
N ALA A 234 64.67 -27.63 26.22
CA ALA A 234 65.98 -27.62 26.91
C ALA A 234 67.18 -28.52 26.45
N GLN A 235 68.31 -27.81 26.19
CA GLN A 235 69.68 -27.98 26.74
C GLN A 235 70.80 -28.91 26.18
N ASP A 236 72.03 -28.42 26.47
CA ASP A 236 73.38 -29.01 26.62
C ASP A 236 74.17 -29.50 25.38
N THR A 237 75.43 -29.11 25.09
CA THR A 237 76.73 -28.82 25.81
C THR A 237 77.68 -30.04 25.99
N SER A 238 79.01 -29.86 25.79
CA SER A 238 80.12 -30.67 26.38
C SER A 238 81.56 -30.34 25.89
N ASN A 239 82.56 -30.69 26.74
CA ASN A 239 84.03 -30.86 26.53
C ASN A 239 84.95 -29.62 26.31
N GLY A 240 86.22 -29.54 26.78
CA GLY A 240 87.05 -30.36 27.70
C GLY A 240 88.14 -31.26 27.06
N GLN A 241 89.32 -31.55 27.66
CA GLN A 241 90.04 -31.00 28.83
C GLN A 241 91.50 -31.60 28.99
N VAL A 242 92.56 -30.76 29.15
CA VAL A 242 93.91 -31.01 29.79
C VAL A 242 94.86 -32.13 29.28
N ASP A 243 96.18 -31.85 29.09
CA ASP A 243 97.32 -32.51 29.79
C ASP A 243 98.73 -31.84 29.60
N SER A 244 99.81 -32.35 30.25
CA SER A 244 100.93 -31.52 30.80
C SER A 244 102.41 -32.01 30.66
N ASN A 245 103.37 -31.08 30.47
CA ASN A 245 104.82 -31.03 30.91
C ASN A 245 105.90 -32.07 30.42
N PRO A 246 107.24 -31.83 30.60
CA PRO A 246 108.06 -30.58 30.72
C PRO A 246 109.48 -30.57 30.02
N ASP A 247 110.22 -29.45 30.17
CA ASP A 247 111.70 -29.20 30.01
C ASP A 247 112.31 -29.23 28.56
N ASN A 248 113.16 -28.29 28.07
CA ASN A 248 114.16 -27.46 28.77
C ASN A 248 114.74 -26.28 27.90
N VAL A 249 114.72 -25.05 28.44
CA VAL A 249 115.62 -23.88 28.20
C VAL A 249 115.76 -23.24 26.79
N GLU A 250 115.54 -23.88 25.64
CA GLU A 250 115.48 -23.16 24.34
C GLU A 250 114.13 -22.43 24.15
N GLU A 251 113.07 -22.86 24.85
CA GLU A 251 111.73 -22.27 24.80
C GLU A 251 111.63 -20.80 25.23
N ILE A 252 112.62 -20.22 25.93
CA ILE A 252 112.46 -18.85 26.50
C ILE A 252 112.37 -17.78 25.39
N VAL A 253 113.02 -18.00 24.24
CA VAL A 253 112.96 -17.06 23.10
C VAL A 253 111.75 -17.33 22.22
N GLU A 254 111.48 -18.60 21.86
CA GLU A 254 110.29 -18.96 21.08
C GLU A 254 108.98 -18.70 21.86
N ALA A 255 108.94 -18.89 23.17
CA ALA A 255 107.78 -18.54 23.99
C ALA A 255 107.60 -17.02 24.12
N GLU A 256 108.66 -16.21 24.05
CA GLU A 256 108.51 -14.76 23.94
C GLU A 256 107.95 -14.33 22.58
N GLU A 257 108.34 -14.98 21.49
CA GLU A 257 107.80 -14.71 20.15
C GLU A 257 106.36 -15.22 20.01
N ALA A 258 106.07 -16.45 20.40
CA ALA A 258 104.71 -17.00 20.45
C ALA A 258 103.79 -16.19 21.39
N ARG A 259 104.32 -15.64 22.49
CA ARG A 259 103.56 -14.71 23.36
C ARG A 259 103.30 -13.37 22.66
N LYS A 260 104.26 -12.82 21.90
CA LYS A 260 104.06 -11.59 21.09
C LYS A 260 103.01 -11.83 20.00
N GLU A 261 103.06 -12.96 19.30
CA GLU A 261 102.06 -13.35 18.31
C GLU A 261 100.68 -13.60 18.93
N ALA A 262 100.60 -14.31 20.05
CA ALA A 262 99.34 -14.53 20.77
C ALA A 262 98.72 -13.23 21.29
N VAL A 263 99.54 -12.28 21.76
CA VAL A 263 99.08 -10.93 22.15
C VAL A 263 98.60 -10.13 20.94
N ALA A 264 99.30 -10.18 19.80
CA ALA A 264 98.86 -9.53 18.56
C ALA A 264 97.55 -10.13 18.01
N ALA A 265 97.42 -11.46 18.01
CA ALA A 265 96.21 -12.16 17.62
C ALA A 265 95.04 -11.88 18.60
N SER A 266 95.33 -11.78 19.91
CA SER A 266 94.35 -11.39 20.92
C SER A 266 93.87 -9.95 20.73
N ALA A 267 94.78 -9.00 20.49
CA ALA A 267 94.45 -7.60 20.20
C ALA A 267 93.57 -7.48 18.94
N LYS A 268 93.91 -8.20 17.86
CA LYS A 268 93.13 -8.18 16.62
C LYS A 268 91.77 -8.88 16.75
N ARG A 269 91.67 -9.96 17.54
CA ARG A 269 90.38 -10.58 17.90
C ARG A 269 89.53 -9.64 18.75
N LYS A 270 90.14 -8.88 19.66
CA LYS A 270 89.43 -7.87 20.46
C LYS A 270 88.87 -6.74 19.58
N GLU A 271 89.68 -6.20 18.66
CA GLU A 271 89.24 -5.21 17.67
C GLU A 271 88.06 -5.73 16.81
N GLN A 272 88.13 -6.99 16.38
CA GLN A 272 87.03 -7.65 15.65
C GLN A 272 85.78 -7.84 16.51
N LEU A 273 85.91 -8.20 17.79
CA LEU A 273 84.79 -8.31 18.72
C LEU A 273 84.16 -6.94 18.99
N GLU A 274 84.95 -5.91 19.30
CA GLU A 274 84.46 -4.52 19.48
C GLU A 274 83.72 -4.02 18.22
N THR A 275 84.21 -4.38 17.02
CA THR A 275 83.53 -4.06 15.76
C THR A 275 82.20 -4.80 15.60
N LEU A 276 82.12 -6.08 15.96
CA LEU A 276 80.90 -6.89 15.91
C LEU A 276 79.88 -6.50 17.00
N GLU A 277 80.34 -6.09 18.18
CA GLU A 277 79.52 -5.56 19.25
C GLU A 277 78.88 -4.23 18.84
N ALA A 278 79.66 -3.29 18.28
CA ALA A 278 79.14 -2.04 17.73
C ALA A 278 78.15 -2.25 16.56
N GLN A 279 78.36 -3.27 15.74
CA GLN A 279 77.39 -3.66 14.68
C GLN A 279 76.11 -4.26 15.26
N ASN A 280 76.21 -5.12 16.28
CA ASN A 280 75.04 -5.69 16.96
C ASN A 280 74.22 -4.61 17.70
N GLU A 281 74.89 -3.67 18.38
CA GLU A 281 74.22 -2.53 19.02
C GLU A 281 73.46 -1.68 17.98
N LYS A 282 74.11 -1.35 16.86
CA LYS A 282 73.50 -0.60 15.75
C LYS A 282 72.31 -1.35 15.13
N LEU A 283 72.43 -2.65 14.87
CA LEU A 283 71.33 -3.47 14.34
C LEU A 283 70.18 -3.58 15.35
N THR A 284 70.47 -3.77 16.64
CA THR A 284 69.46 -3.81 17.70
C THR A 284 68.73 -2.47 17.85
N ALA A 285 69.44 -1.35 17.76
CA ALA A 285 68.86 -0.01 17.74
C ALA A 285 67.98 0.23 16.50
N GLN A 286 68.36 -0.30 15.32
CA GLN A 286 67.52 -0.25 14.12
C GLN A 286 66.27 -1.12 14.25
N VAL A 287 66.39 -2.34 14.77
CA VAL A 287 65.25 -3.25 15.00
C VAL A 287 64.26 -2.67 16.01
N THR A 288 64.73 -2.11 17.12
CA THR A 288 63.84 -1.45 18.10
C THR A 288 63.18 -0.20 17.51
N THR A 289 63.89 0.60 16.72
CA THR A 289 63.32 1.77 16.03
C THR A 289 62.24 1.37 15.01
N LEU A 290 62.50 0.35 14.18
CA LEU A 290 61.54 -0.14 13.19
C LEU A 290 60.34 -0.82 13.86
N SER A 291 60.55 -1.59 14.93
CA SER A 291 59.47 -2.21 15.72
C SER A 291 58.57 -1.15 16.40
N ASN A 292 59.17 -0.10 16.96
CA ASN A 292 58.43 1.04 17.51
C ASN A 292 57.65 1.82 16.43
N ARG A 293 58.19 1.92 15.20
CA ARG A 293 57.46 2.54 14.09
C ARG A 293 56.30 1.67 13.59
N LEU A 294 56.48 0.36 13.54
CA LEU A 294 55.45 -0.60 13.11
C LEU A 294 54.28 -0.67 14.12
N THR A 295 54.57 -0.59 15.42
CA THR A 295 53.54 -0.58 16.48
C THR A 295 52.88 0.79 16.68
N ARG A 296 53.44 1.87 16.11
CA ARG A 296 52.94 3.25 16.23
C ARG A 296 52.80 3.93 14.86
N LEU A 297 52.18 3.23 13.90
CA LEU A 297 51.74 3.82 12.63
C LEU A 297 50.75 4.96 12.91
N SER A 298 50.96 6.09 12.25
CA SER A 298 50.16 7.31 12.44
C SER A 298 49.00 7.40 11.46
N ASP A 299 48.02 8.27 11.75
CA ASP A 299 46.91 8.56 10.84
C ASP A 299 47.39 9.09 9.47
N ASP A 300 48.56 9.75 9.41
CA ASP A 300 49.18 10.17 8.16
C ASP A 300 49.68 8.96 7.34
N ASP A 301 50.29 7.95 7.98
CA ASP A 301 50.69 6.70 7.33
C ASP A 301 49.46 5.94 6.77
N TYR A 302 48.35 5.89 7.52
CA TYR A 302 47.09 5.33 7.03
C TYR A 302 46.48 6.16 5.89
N SER A 303 46.50 7.50 5.97
CA SER A 303 45.94 8.39 4.96
C SER A 303 46.60 8.24 3.57
N ARG A 304 47.88 7.87 3.58
CA ARG A 304 48.69 7.62 2.37
C ARG A 304 48.40 6.26 1.72
N THR A 305 47.73 5.35 2.42
CA THR A 305 47.38 4.01 1.92
C THR A 305 46.23 4.08 0.92
N ASP A 306 46.35 3.40 -0.22
CA ASP A 306 45.36 3.51 -1.31
C ASP A 306 43.97 2.95 -0.94
N LEU A 307 43.90 1.97 -0.02
CA LEU A 307 42.64 1.50 0.57
C LEU A 307 41.89 2.62 1.30
N PHE A 308 42.60 3.48 2.04
CA PHE A 308 41.98 4.61 2.73
C PHE A 308 41.51 5.68 1.74
N LYS A 309 42.30 5.99 0.71
CA LYS A 309 41.91 6.93 -0.35
C LYS A 309 40.65 6.45 -1.09
N LEU A 310 40.58 5.16 -1.42
CA LEU A 310 39.43 4.54 -2.08
C LEU A 310 38.18 4.55 -1.18
N LEU A 311 38.35 4.22 0.11
CA LEU A 311 37.24 4.29 1.08
C LEU A 311 36.75 5.74 1.25
N LYS A 312 37.67 6.71 1.30
CA LYS A 312 37.34 8.14 1.37
C LYS A 312 36.59 8.61 0.13
N SER A 313 37.03 8.27 -1.09
CA SER A 313 36.32 8.66 -2.31
C SER A 313 34.93 8.03 -2.39
N GLN A 314 34.80 6.75 -2.03
CA GLN A 314 33.50 6.08 -1.92
C GLN A 314 32.58 6.76 -0.89
N HIS A 315 33.12 7.17 0.25
CA HIS A 315 32.36 7.88 1.28
C HIS A 315 31.91 9.27 0.81
N GLU A 316 32.79 10.03 0.16
CA GLU A 316 32.46 11.33 -0.45
C GLU A 316 31.38 11.20 -1.54
N ASP A 317 31.43 10.15 -2.37
CA ASP A 317 30.42 9.91 -3.39
C ASP A 317 29.08 9.46 -2.81
N VAL A 318 29.09 8.68 -1.71
CA VAL A 318 27.88 8.38 -0.92
C VAL A 318 27.29 9.66 -0.32
N ILE A 319 28.11 10.56 0.25
CA ILE A 319 27.64 11.85 0.78
C ILE A 319 27.02 12.70 -0.34
N LYS A 320 27.68 12.85 -1.49
CA LYS A 320 27.10 13.57 -2.66
C LYS A 320 25.77 12.96 -3.09
N ARG A 321 25.66 11.63 -3.11
CA ARG A 321 24.42 10.93 -3.46
C ARG A 321 23.32 11.16 -2.43
N ILE A 322 23.63 11.17 -1.13
CA ILE A 322 22.68 11.49 -0.05
C ILE A 322 22.19 12.93 -0.20
N ASN A 323 23.09 13.90 -0.32
CA ASN A 323 22.72 15.32 -0.47
C ASN A 323 21.85 15.56 -1.72
N ASN A 324 22.16 14.90 -2.85
CA ASN A 324 21.35 14.97 -4.06
C ASN A 324 19.96 14.35 -3.84
N LEU A 325 19.87 13.19 -3.16
CA LEU A 325 18.61 12.55 -2.83
C LEU A 325 17.77 13.42 -1.89
N GLU A 326 18.37 14.02 -0.87
CA GLU A 326 17.72 14.97 0.05
C GLU A 326 17.17 16.19 -0.70
N ALA A 327 17.96 16.80 -1.58
CA ALA A 327 17.51 17.91 -2.42
C ALA A 327 16.31 17.52 -3.31
N THR A 328 16.38 16.38 -4.01
CA THR A 328 15.24 15.89 -4.81
C THR A 328 14.02 15.54 -3.94
N ASN A 329 14.22 15.08 -2.70
CA ASN A 329 13.13 14.75 -1.80
C ASN A 329 12.42 16.00 -1.25
N VAL A 330 13.14 17.10 -1.05
CA VAL A 330 12.56 18.42 -0.74
C VAL A 330 11.76 18.93 -1.95
N GLN A 331 12.33 18.92 -3.15
CA GLN A 331 11.63 19.35 -4.38
C GLN A 331 10.33 18.57 -4.60
N LEU A 332 10.36 17.23 -4.50
CA LEU A 332 9.17 16.39 -4.66
C LEU A 332 8.11 16.63 -3.58
N ARG A 333 8.49 17.07 -2.37
CA ARG A 333 7.52 17.48 -1.33
C ARG A 333 6.88 18.82 -1.67
N GLU A 334 7.67 19.81 -2.07
CA GLU A 334 7.16 21.13 -2.49
C GLU A 334 6.22 21.01 -3.70
N GLU A 335 6.57 20.18 -4.69
CA GLU A 335 5.70 19.86 -5.83
C GLU A 335 4.41 19.14 -5.40
N ALA A 336 4.48 18.18 -4.48
CA ALA A 336 3.30 17.49 -3.97
C ALA A 336 2.35 18.43 -3.18
N GLU A 337 2.91 19.31 -2.34
CA GLU A 337 2.14 20.33 -1.61
C GLU A 337 1.48 21.32 -2.57
N LYS A 338 2.22 21.78 -3.59
CA LYS A 338 1.69 22.66 -4.64
C LYS A 338 0.55 22.00 -5.42
N LEU A 339 0.73 20.77 -5.92
CA LEU A 339 -0.30 20.04 -6.64
C LEU A 339 -1.52 19.75 -5.76
N GLN A 340 -1.32 19.51 -4.46
CA GLN A 340 -2.42 19.37 -3.50
C GLN A 340 -3.19 20.69 -3.32
N ALA A 341 -2.50 21.82 -3.22
CA ALA A 341 -3.11 23.16 -3.13
C ALA A 341 -3.86 23.57 -4.41
N GLU A 342 -3.29 23.27 -5.59
CA GLU A 342 -3.96 23.49 -6.88
C GLU A 342 -5.22 22.62 -7.00
N ARG A 343 -5.15 21.35 -6.57
CA ARG A 343 -6.31 20.44 -6.57
C ARG A 343 -7.41 20.89 -5.61
N THR A 344 -7.08 21.40 -4.41
CA THR A 344 -8.09 21.91 -3.48
C THR A 344 -8.70 23.22 -4.00
N ALA A 345 -7.91 24.13 -4.55
CA ALA A 345 -8.40 25.35 -5.17
C ALA A 345 -9.35 25.08 -6.35
N TYR A 346 -8.97 24.18 -7.27
CA TYR A 346 -9.81 23.78 -8.40
C TYR A 346 -11.11 23.09 -7.96
N ARG A 347 -11.05 22.24 -6.92
CA ARG A 347 -12.25 21.63 -6.33
C ARG A 347 -13.19 22.69 -5.74
N VAL A 348 -12.68 23.66 -4.98
CA VAL A 348 -13.49 24.76 -4.41
C VAL A 348 -14.08 25.64 -5.51
N GLN A 349 -13.35 25.86 -6.61
CA GLN A 349 -13.87 26.57 -7.78
C GLN A 349 -15.03 25.81 -8.44
N LEU A 350 -14.89 24.50 -8.69
CA LEU A 350 -15.97 23.67 -9.23
C LEU A 350 -17.19 23.62 -8.30
N GLU A 351 -17.00 23.45 -6.98
CA GLU A 351 -18.08 23.50 -5.99
C GLU A 351 -18.80 24.86 -5.98
N LYS A 352 -18.07 25.97 -6.17
CA LYS A 352 -18.66 27.30 -6.31
C LYS A 352 -19.42 27.49 -7.62
N GLU A 353 -18.84 27.11 -8.76
CA GLU A 353 -19.44 27.27 -10.09
C GLU A 353 -20.72 26.43 -10.23
N SER A 354 -20.68 25.17 -9.78
CA SER A 354 -21.86 24.30 -9.71
C SER A 354 -22.91 24.86 -8.75
N GLY A 355 -22.52 25.35 -7.57
CA GLY A 355 -23.43 26.02 -6.63
C GLY A 355 -24.12 27.24 -7.24
N THR A 356 -23.40 28.08 -8.00
CA THR A 356 -24.01 29.21 -8.72
C THR A 356 -24.95 28.76 -9.83
N ALA A 357 -24.60 27.73 -10.61
CA ALA A 357 -25.45 27.21 -11.67
C ALA A 357 -26.75 26.58 -11.12
N VAL A 358 -26.67 25.84 -10.00
CA VAL A 358 -27.85 25.32 -9.31
C VAL A 358 -28.75 26.46 -8.81
N SER A 359 -28.17 27.47 -8.15
CA SER A 359 -28.95 28.62 -7.66
C SER A 359 -29.62 29.43 -8.78
N GLU A 360 -28.99 29.53 -9.95
CA GLU A 360 -29.58 30.20 -11.12
C GLU A 360 -30.73 29.37 -11.73
N LEU A 361 -30.54 28.05 -11.87
CA LEU A 361 -31.57 27.14 -12.36
C LEU A 361 -32.78 27.08 -11.41
N GLU A 362 -32.55 27.07 -10.09
CA GLU A 362 -33.62 27.16 -9.08
C GLU A 362 -34.40 28.48 -9.19
N ALA A 363 -33.71 29.61 -9.39
CA ALA A 363 -34.36 30.90 -9.59
C ALA A 363 -35.20 30.95 -10.88
N GLN A 364 -34.68 30.41 -11.99
CA GLN A 364 -35.42 30.29 -13.25
C GLN A 364 -36.64 29.37 -13.11
N LEU A 365 -36.52 28.25 -12.38
CA LEU A 365 -37.62 27.32 -12.12
C LEU A 365 -38.72 27.99 -11.30
N VAL A 366 -38.38 28.68 -10.21
CA VAL A 366 -39.35 29.44 -9.40
C VAL A 366 -40.03 30.55 -10.22
N GLN A 367 -39.30 31.22 -11.11
CA GLN A 367 -39.91 32.20 -12.02
C GLN A 367 -40.91 31.54 -12.98
N ALA A 368 -40.54 30.41 -13.59
CA ALA A 368 -41.41 29.67 -14.50
C ALA A 368 -42.67 29.11 -13.79
N GLU A 369 -42.54 28.64 -12.55
CA GLU A 369 -43.69 28.21 -11.72
C GLU A 369 -44.66 29.37 -11.44
N ASN A 370 -44.14 30.55 -11.10
CA ASN A 370 -44.94 31.75 -10.88
C ASN A 370 -45.65 32.23 -12.16
N ASP A 371 -44.96 32.22 -13.31
CA ASP A 371 -45.55 32.55 -14.61
C ASP A 371 -46.64 31.54 -15.00
N LEU A 372 -46.41 30.25 -14.77
CA LEU A 372 -47.36 29.18 -15.03
C LEU A 372 -48.58 29.23 -14.08
N ALA A 373 -48.41 29.65 -12.83
CA ALA A 373 -49.51 29.95 -11.92
C ALA A 373 -50.36 31.12 -12.44
N ARG A 374 -49.74 32.22 -12.85
CA ARG A 374 -50.44 33.39 -13.45
C ARG A 374 -51.20 33.04 -14.73
N VAL A 375 -50.62 32.19 -15.59
CA VAL A 375 -51.29 31.73 -16.82
C VAL A 375 -52.48 30.82 -16.48
N ARG A 376 -52.38 29.96 -15.45
CA ARG A 376 -53.50 29.14 -14.99
C ARG A 376 -54.65 29.98 -14.43
N THR A 377 -54.38 30.96 -13.57
CA THR A 377 -55.45 31.81 -13.01
C THR A 377 -56.15 32.60 -14.12
N GLY A 378 -55.41 33.26 -15.01
CA GLY A 378 -56.00 34.01 -16.13
C GLY A 378 -56.79 33.12 -17.11
N ARG A 379 -56.33 31.88 -17.37
CA ARG A 379 -57.09 30.90 -18.16
C ARG A 379 -58.41 30.54 -17.47
N ASP A 380 -58.37 30.26 -16.17
CA ASP A 380 -59.54 29.78 -15.42
C ASP A 380 -60.58 30.90 -15.25
N GLU A 381 -60.14 32.16 -15.08
CA GLU A 381 -60.97 33.36 -15.15
C GLU A 381 -61.67 33.52 -16.51
N LEU A 382 -60.92 33.40 -17.62
CA LEU A 382 -61.50 33.47 -18.98
C LEU A 382 -62.49 32.33 -19.27
N ILE A 383 -62.23 31.12 -18.78
CA ILE A 383 -63.18 29.99 -18.88
C ILE A 383 -64.46 30.28 -18.09
N ALA A 384 -64.35 30.85 -16.89
CA ALA A 384 -65.50 31.26 -16.09
C ALA A 384 -66.31 32.36 -16.80
N GLU A 385 -65.67 33.36 -17.39
CA GLU A 385 -66.37 34.42 -18.13
C GLU A 385 -67.07 33.88 -19.38
N VAL A 386 -66.40 33.03 -20.18
CA VAL A 386 -66.98 32.42 -21.38
C VAL A 386 -68.18 31.52 -21.05
N THR A 387 -68.13 30.77 -19.94
CA THR A 387 -69.26 29.92 -19.53
C THR A 387 -70.45 30.75 -19.05
N LEU A 388 -70.23 31.81 -18.26
CA LEU A 388 -71.26 32.77 -17.85
C LEU A 388 -71.91 33.51 -19.04
N ARG A 389 -71.11 33.97 -20.02
CA ARG A 389 -71.65 34.62 -21.23
C ARG A 389 -72.49 33.65 -22.07
N LYS A 390 -72.07 32.38 -22.20
CA LYS A 390 -72.83 31.34 -22.93
C LYS A 390 -74.17 31.02 -22.26
N THR A 391 -74.21 30.87 -20.94
CA THR A 391 -75.48 30.59 -20.23
C THR A 391 -76.44 31.76 -20.31
N ALA A 392 -75.95 32.99 -20.12
CA ALA A 392 -76.75 34.21 -20.28
C ALA A 392 -77.35 34.32 -21.69
N GLN A 393 -76.54 34.16 -22.74
CA GLN A 393 -77.02 34.22 -24.13
C GLN A 393 -78.04 33.11 -24.47
N SER A 394 -77.86 31.90 -23.92
CA SER A 394 -78.84 30.82 -24.10
C SER A 394 -80.18 31.14 -23.44
N GLN A 395 -80.15 31.76 -22.25
CA GLN A 395 -81.35 32.17 -21.53
C GLN A 395 -82.07 33.34 -22.23
N GLU A 396 -81.32 34.31 -22.75
CA GLU A 396 -81.84 35.42 -23.53
C GLU A 396 -82.57 34.94 -24.80
N ARG A 397 -81.95 34.05 -25.60
CA ARG A 397 -82.60 33.45 -26.78
C ARG A 397 -83.92 32.76 -26.42
N THR A 398 -83.91 31.95 -25.35
CA THR A 398 -85.11 31.24 -24.87
C THR A 398 -86.21 32.23 -24.47
N SER A 399 -85.86 33.34 -23.82
CA SER A 399 -86.81 34.41 -23.47
C SER A 399 -87.37 35.11 -24.71
N VAL A 400 -86.52 35.46 -25.68
CA VAL A 400 -86.92 36.09 -26.95
C VAL A 400 -87.92 35.23 -27.72
N ASP A 401 -87.70 33.91 -27.78
CA ASP A 401 -88.60 33.02 -28.51
C ASP A 401 -89.96 32.86 -27.80
N GLN A 402 -89.99 32.81 -26.46
CA GLN A 402 -91.22 32.85 -25.68
C GLN A 402 -92.00 34.17 -25.86
N VAL A 403 -91.31 35.31 -25.95
CA VAL A 403 -91.95 36.60 -26.19
C VAL A 403 -92.57 36.67 -27.60
N LYS A 404 -91.91 36.12 -28.62
CA LYS A 404 -92.49 36.01 -29.98
C LYS A 404 -93.75 35.14 -30.00
N GLU A 405 -93.73 33.98 -29.35
CA GLU A 405 -94.88 33.08 -29.28
C GLU A 405 -96.08 33.78 -28.60
N LEU A 406 -95.85 34.51 -27.50
CA LEU A 406 -96.86 35.31 -26.82
C LEU A 406 -97.36 36.51 -27.64
N ALA A 407 -96.50 37.16 -28.43
CA ALA A 407 -96.88 38.26 -29.31
C ALA A 407 -97.82 37.78 -30.42
N ASN A 408 -97.47 36.68 -31.10
CA ASN A 408 -98.30 36.06 -32.14
C ASN A 408 -99.68 35.68 -31.59
N ALA A 409 -99.73 35.02 -30.42
CA ALA A 409 -100.99 34.63 -29.79
C ALA A 409 -101.87 35.84 -29.38
N LYS A 410 -101.26 36.97 -29.01
CA LYS A 410 -102.00 38.22 -28.74
C LYS A 410 -102.56 38.85 -30.02
N GLU A 411 -101.78 38.91 -31.09
CA GLU A 411 -102.19 39.49 -32.36
C GLU A 411 -103.41 38.77 -32.96
N GLU A 412 -103.44 37.44 -32.85
CA GLU A 412 -104.55 36.62 -33.31
C GLU A 412 -105.82 36.80 -32.46
N ARG A 413 -105.66 37.03 -31.14
CA ARG A 413 -106.79 37.40 -30.27
C ARG A 413 -107.33 38.80 -30.56
N ILE A 414 -106.46 39.74 -30.90
CA ILE A 414 -106.85 41.10 -31.32
C ILE A 414 -107.69 41.00 -32.59
N LYS A 415 -107.24 40.27 -33.62
CA LYS A 415 -108.00 40.04 -34.86
C LYS A 415 -109.38 39.42 -34.60
N ALA A 416 -109.51 38.50 -33.64
CA ALA A 416 -110.81 37.95 -33.25
C ALA A 416 -111.73 39.02 -32.62
N LEU A 417 -111.23 39.82 -31.66
CA LEU A 417 -112.00 40.89 -31.03
C LEU A 417 -112.36 42.03 -32.01
N GLU A 418 -111.49 42.34 -32.96
CA GLU A 418 -111.78 43.30 -34.04
C GLU A 418 -112.92 42.81 -34.94
N SER A 419 -112.97 41.51 -35.25
CA SER A 419 -114.09 40.92 -35.99
C SER A 419 -115.41 40.97 -35.21
N GLU A 420 -115.37 40.75 -33.89
CA GLU A 420 -116.54 40.85 -33.01
C GLU A 420 -117.07 42.28 -32.90
N VAL A 421 -116.17 43.26 -32.74
CA VAL A 421 -116.52 44.69 -32.73
C VAL A 421 -117.09 45.12 -34.09
N ALA A 422 -116.61 44.57 -35.21
CA ALA A 422 -117.16 44.84 -36.53
C ALA A 422 -118.60 44.34 -36.67
N ARG A 423 -118.92 43.12 -36.22
CA ARG A 423 -120.32 42.63 -36.17
C ARG A 423 -121.19 43.50 -35.28
N LEU A 424 -120.74 43.79 -34.05
CA LEU A 424 -121.54 44.55 -33.09
C LEU A 424 -121.89 45.94 -33.66
N LYS A 425 -120.95 46.64 -34.30
CA LYS A 425 -121.21 47.90 -35.01
C LYS A 425 -122.24 47.73 -36.15
N LEU A 426 -122.18 46.62 -36.88
CA LEU A 426 -123.15 46.28 -37.94
C LEU A 426 -124.56 46.07 -37.37
N GLN A 427 -124.67 45.44 -36.19
CA GLN A 427 -125.92 45.22 -35.46
C GLN A 427 -126.49 46.52 -34.86
N THR A 428 -125.65 47.38 -34.28
CA THR A 428 -126.08 48.70 -33.76
C THR A 428 -126.47 49.65 -34.89
N GLY A 429 -125.76 49.62 -36.03
CA GLY A 429 -126.11 50.42 -37.22
C GLY A 429 -127.45 50.03 -37.85
N GLN A 430 -127.92 48.80 -37.64
CA GLN A 430 -129.25 48.33 -38.06
C GLN A 430 -130.35 48.58 -37.01
N SER A 431 -129.99 49.00 -35.78
CA SER A 431 -130.93 49.27 -34.68
C SER A 431 -130.95 50.75 -34.27
N ALA A 432 -130.73 51.64 -35.24
CA ALA A 432 -130.79 53.08 -35.08
C ALA A 432 -132.23 53.65 -35.07
N ASP A 433 -133.19 52.91 -34.52
CA ASP A 433 -134.58 53.38 -34.35
C ASP A 433 -135.21 52.81 -33.05
N PRO A 434 -135.10 53.53 -31.91
CA PRO A 434 -135.42 52.99 -30.58
C PRO A 434 -136.93 53.05 -30.24
N ALA A 435 -137.82 52.95 -31.24
CA ALA A 435 -139.26 53.16 -31.08
C ALA A 435 -140.16 52.19 -31.88
N SER A 436 -139.61 51.12 -32.46
CA SER A 436 -140.41 50.11 -33.20
C SER A 436 -140.67 48.86 -32.36
N HIS A 437 -141.91 48.71 -31.89
CA HIS A 437 -142.42 47.41 -31.46
C HIS A 437 -142.43 46.47 -32.67
N SER A 438 -141.88 45.26 -32.53
CA SER A 438 -141.94 44.20 -33.55
C SER A 438 -143.37 44.07 -34.11
N PRO A 439 -143.61 44.44 -35.38
CA PRO A 439 -144.84 44.04 -36.05
C PRO A 439 -144.85 42.51 -36.15
N SER A 440 -146.03 41.90 -36.15
CA SER A 440 -146.13 40.49 -36.50
C SER A 440 -145.76 40.31 -37.98
N ALA A 441 -145.17 39.18 -38.35
CA ALA A 441 -144.55 38.95 -39.67
C ALA A 441 -145.53 38.96 -40.88
N ASN A 442 -146.80 39.30 -40.67
CA ASN A 442 -147.85 39.34 -41.69
C ASN A 442 -148.12 40.74 -42.26
N ASP A 443 -147.58 41.82 -41.66
CA ASP A 443 -147.88 43.21 -42.03
C ASP A 443 -146.70 44.00 -42.64
N LEU A 444 -145.66 43.31 -43.15
CA LEU A 444 -144.48 43.95 -43.78
C LEU A 444 -144.50 43.83 -45.31
N SER A 445 -143.97 44.84 -46.01
CA SER A 445 -143.86 44.84 -47.47
C SER A 445 -142.77 43.88 -47.99
N PRO A 446 -142.85 43.40 -49.25
CA PRO A 446 -141.88 42.45 -49.79
C PRO A 446 -140.44 43.02 -49.91
N GLU A 447 -140.26 44.33 -50.08
CA GLU A 447 -138.93 44.96 -50.08
C GLU A 447 -138.33 45.04 -48.67
N GLU A 448 -139.15 45.33 -47.65
CA GLU A 448 -138.71 45.32 -46.26
C GLU A 448 -138.26 43.90 -45.84
N LEU A 449 -139.01 42.87 -46.24
CA LEU A 449 -138.67 41.46 -46.02
C LEU A 449 -137.36 41.05 -46.73
N GLN A 450 -137.11 41.50 -47.97
CA GLN A 450 -135.82 41.27 -48.63
C GLN A 450 -134.67 42.03 -47.96
N SER A 451 -134.89 43.27 -47.50
CA SER A 451 -133.87 44.03 -46.79
C SER A 451 -133.49 43.35 -45.47
N GLN A 452 -134.49 42.88 -44.70
CA GLN A 452 -134.28 42.09 -43.48
C GLN A 452 -133.58 40.78 -43.78
N TYR A 453 -133.96 40.03 -44.81
CA TYR A 453 -133.30 38.78 -45.19
C TYR A 453 -131.82 39.01 -45.57
N SER A 454 -131.51 40.04 -46.35
CA SER A 454 -130.13 40.39 -46.69
C SER A 454 -129.32 40.88 -45.47
N GLY A 455 -129.98 41.53 -44.51
CA GLY A 455 -129.42 41.88 -43.22
C GLY A 455 -129.09 40.63 -42.40
N LEU A 456 -130.03 39.68 -42.34
CA LEU A 456 -129.89 38.41 -41.63
C LEU A 456 -128.81 37.51 -42.27
N GLU A 457 -128.70 37.48 -43.59
CA GLU A 457 -127.67 36.74 -44.32
C GLU A 457 -126.27 37.34 -44.08
N ARG A 458 -126.15 38.69 -44.05
CA ARG A 458 -124.91 39.37 -43.65
C ARG A 458 -124.55 39.12 -42.18
N GLN A 459 -125.54 39.15 -41.27
CA GLN A 459 -125.35 38.79 -39.87
C GLN A 459 -124.91 37.32 -39.73
N TYR A 460 -125.52 36.40 -40.49
CA TYR A 460 -125.19 34.97 -40.48
C TYR A 460 -123.77 34.71 -41.03
N SER A 461 -123.39 35.36 -42.12
CA SER A 461 -122.03 35.34 -42.66
C SER A 461 -121.00 35.87 -41.65
N SER A 462 -121.31 37.01 -41.00
CA SER A 462 -120.47 37.58 -39.95
C SER A 462 -120.34 36.66 -38.74
N LEU A 463 -121.46 36.08 -38.28
CA LEU A 463 -121.52 35.14 -37.16
C LEU A 463 -120.77 33.84 -37.47
N ASN A 464 -120.83 33.34 -38.72
CA ASN A 464 -120.07 32.18 -39.16
C ASN A 464 -118.56 32.46 -39.17
N ASN A 465 -118.14 33.65 -39.63
CA ASN A 465 -116.74 34.08 -39.58
C ASN A 465 -116.24 34.23 -38.13
N GLU A 466 -117.08 34.71 -37.21
CA GLU A 466 -116.78 34.71 -35.78
C GLU A 466 -116.75 33.31 -35.17
N LEU A 467 -117.65 32.41 -35.57
CA LEU A 467 -117.62 31.02 -35.11
C LEU A 467 -116.32 30.32 -35.55
N GLN A 468 -115.78 30.70 -36.72
CA GLN A 468 -114.45 30.28 -37.15
C GLN A 468 -113.32 31.00 -36.39
N SER A 469 -113.37 32.32 -36.20
CA SER A 469 -112.30 33.07 -35.49
C SER A 469 -112.25 32.72 -34.00
N MET A 470 -113.41 32.62 -33.34
CA MET A 470 -113.58 32.11 -31.98
C MET A 470 -113.27 30.61 -31.90
N GLY A 471 -113.58 29.81 -32.92
CA GLY A 471 -113.18 28.41 -33.00
C GLY A 471 -111.65 28.25 -33.07
N ILE A 472 -110.96 29.12 -33.81
CA ILE A 472 -109.49 29.20 -33.87
C ILE A 472 -108.95 29.71 -32.52
N ALA A 473 -109.53 30.75 -31.94
CA ALA A 473 -109.12 31.29 -30.65
C ALA A 473 -109.33 30.29 -29.50
N PHE A 474 -110.43 29.52 -29.51
CA PHE A 474 -110.70 28.45 -28.55
C PHE A 474 -109.74 27.27 -28.74
N LYS A 475 -109.48 26.84 -29.98
CA LYS A 475 -108.43 25.85 -30.26
C LYS A 475 -107.07 26.31 -29.75
N LYS A 476 -106.70 27.57 -29.97
CA LYS A 476 -105.42 28.15 -29.51
C LYS A 476 -105.36 28.34 -27.99
N ALA A 477 -106.46 28.73 -27.35
CA ALA A 477 -106.56 28.80 -25.89
C ALA A 477 -106.50 27.39 -25.27
N SER A 478 -107.12 26.40 -25.90
CA SER A 478 -107.07 24.99 -25.51
C SER A 478 -105.65 24.42 -25.68
N THR A 479 -104.98 24.62 -26.82
CA THR A 479 -103.58 24.21 -27.01
C THR A 479 -102.66 24.93 -26.04
N LEU A 480 -102.84 26.23 -25.79
CA LEU A 480 -102.06 26.98 -24.80
C LEU A 480 -102.32 26.49 -23.37
N ALA A 481 -103.54 26.08 -23.03
CA ALA A 481 -103.87 25.48 -21.75
C ALA A 481 -103.23 24.09 -21.59
N SER A 482 -103.30 23.24 -22.62
CA SER A 482 -102.62 21.94 -22.67
C SER A 482 -101.09 22.08 -22.63
N GLN A 483 -100.53 23.09 -23.32
CA GLN A 483 -99.10 23.43 -23.30
C GLN A 483 -98.68 23.95 -21.93
N LYS A 484 -99.51 24.76 -21.25
CA LYS A 484 -99.28 25.16 -19.85
C LYS A 484 -99.36 23.99 -18.88
N LEU A 485 -100.30 23.07 -19.06
CA LEU A 485 -100.40 21.84 -18.25
C LEU A 485 -99.18 20.92 -18.48
N SER A 486 -98.76 20.77 -19.74
CA SER A 486 -97.53 20.05 -20.10
C SER A 486 -96.28 20.72 -19.52
N ASN A 487 -96.21 22.06 -19.54
CA ASN A 487 -95.11 22.82 -18.94
C ASN A 487 -95.13 22.72 -17.40
N ALA A 488 -96.30 22.69 -16.78
CA ALA A 488 -96.44 22.46 -15.34
C ALA A 488 -95.97 21.05 -14.96
N ALA A 489 -96.42 20.02 -15.69
CA ALA A 489 -95.94 18.64 -15.52
C ALA A 489 -94.42 18.52 -15.75
N ALA A 490 -93.87 19.19 -16.77
CA ALA A 490 -92.42 19.22 -17.01
C ALA A 490 -91.65 19.99 -15.92
N LEU A 491 -92.25 21.01 -15.31
CA LEU A 491 -91.68 21.72 -14.15
C LEU A 491 -91.73 20.85 -12.89
N GLU A 492 -92.81 20.11 -12.65
CA GLU A 492 -92.92 19.13 -11.56
C GLU A 492 -91.89 18.00 -11.73
N GLU A 493 -91.77 17.45 -12.93
CA GLU A 493 -90.74 16.45 -13.25
C GLU A 493 -89.34 17.03 -13.06
N LYS A 494 -89.10 18.28 -13.49
CA LYS A 494 -87.82 18.98 -13.24
C LYS A 494 -87.56 19.20 -11.76
N VAL A 495 -88.57 19.52 -10.94
CA VAL A 495 -88.44 19.62 -9.48
C VAL A 495 -88.13 18.26 -8.85
N GLN A 496 -88.74 17.18 -9.33
CA GLN A 496 -88.40 15.81 -8.90
C GLN A 496 -86.95 15.44 -9.27
N ARG A 497 -86.52 15.71 -10.50
CA ARG A 497 -85.12 15.51 -10.94
C ARG A 497 -84.14 16.34 -10.11
N LEU A 498 -84.41 17.64 -9.91
CA LEU A 498 -83.59 18.53 -9.08
C LEU A 498 -83.56 18.11 -7.60
N SER A 499 -84.65 17.54 -7.07
CA SER A 499 -84.69 16.96 -5.73
C SER A 499 -83.79 15.72 -5.61
N ALA A 500 -83.84 14.83 -6.61
CA ALA A 500 -82.97 13.66 -6.68
C ALA A 500 -81.49 14.04 -6.91
N GLU A 501 -81.22 15.06 -7.73
CA GLU A 501 -79.89 15.62 -7.94
C GLU A 501 -79.35 16.31 -6.68
N LYS A 502 -80.20 17.06 -5.97
CA LYS A 502 -79.85 17.62 -4.65
C LYS A 502 -79.51 16.52 -3.66
N SER A 503 -80.33 15.47 -3.55
CA SER A 503 -80.04 14.34 -2.65
C SER A 503 -78.71 13.65 -2.99
N LYS A 504 -78.40 13.47 -4.28
CA LYS A 504 -77.10 12.98 -4.76
C LYS A 504 -75.95 13.96 -4.47
N ALA A 505 -76.20 15.27 -4.57
CA ALA A 505 -75.22 16.31 -4.25
C ALA A 505 -74.93 16.37 -2.74
N ASP A 506 -75.95 16.29 -1.89
CA ASP A 506 -75.82 16.22 -0.44
C ASP A 506 -75.04 14.96 -0.03
N GLN A 507 -75.36 13.79 -0.60
CA GLN A 507 -74.58 12.54 -0.39
C GLN A 507 -73.11 12.70 -0.80
N LYS A 508 -72.84 13.28 -1.98
CA LYS A 508 -71.47 13.56 -2.44
C LYS A 508 -70.76 14.57 -1.53
N TYR A 509 -71.46 15.59 -1.05
CA TYR A 509 -70.92 16.60 -0.13
C TYR A 509 -70.51 15.96 1.20
N PHE A 510 -71.37 15.14 1.82
CA PHE A 510 -71.02 14.43 3.05
C PHE A 510 -69.89 13.41 2.85
N ALA A 511 -69.85 12.71 1.71
CA ALA A 511 -68.73 11.83 1.37
C ALA A 511 -67.41 12.62 1.20
N ALA A 512 -67.45 13.76 0.52
CA ALA A 512 -66.29 14.64 0.33
C ALA A 512 -65.83 15.27 1.66
N MET A 513 -66.75 15.69 2.54
CA MET A 513 -66.43 16.21 3.87
C MET A 513 -65.78 15.13 4.75
N LYS A 514 -66.30 13.89 4.74
CA LYS A 514 -65.68 12.76 5.45
C LYS A 514 -64.28 12.42 4.91
N ALA A 515 -64.10 12.48 3.59
CA ALA A 515 -62.77 12.32 2.97
C ALA A 515 -61.82 13.46 3.32
N LYS A 516 -62.31 14.71 3.39
CA LYS A 516 -61.56 15.88 3.85
C LYS A 516 -61.12 15.71 5.31
N GLU A 517 -62.02 15.33 6.22
CA GLU A 517 -61.70 15.08 7.63
C GLU A 517 -60.63 13.99 7.79
N ALA A 518 -60.74 12.90 7.03
CA ALA A 518 -59.72 11.85 7.00
C ALA A 518 -58.34 12.39 6.55
N ARG A 519 -58.30 13.17 5.46
CA ARG A 519 -57.05 13.80 4.99
C ARG A 519 -56.51 14.86 5.97
N GLU A 520 -57.35 15.64 6.64
CA GLU A 520 -56.89 16.55 7.70
C GLU A 520 -56.26 15.79 8.87
N GLN A 521 -56.82 14.64 9.25
CA GLN A 521 -56.28 13.80 10.33
C GLN A 521 -54.97 13.11 9.93
N GLU A 522 -54.84 12.65 8.68
CA GLU A 522 -53.56 12.19 8.11
C GLU A 522 -52.51 13.31 8.11
N VAL A 523 -52.85 14.52 7.64
CA VAL A 523 -51.94 15.66 7.63
C VAL A 523 -51.48 16.04 9.05
N ARG A 524 -52.38 16.01 10.05
CA ARG A 524 -51.99 16.20 11.46
C ARG A 524 -51.03 15.11 11.94
N THR A 525 -51.27 13.85 11.57
CA THR A 525 -50.43 12.71 11.93
C THR A 525 -49.03 12.82 11.29
N LEU A 526 -48.98 13.14 9.99
CA LEU A 526 -47.73 13.37 9.26
C LEU A 526 -46.94 14.57 9.82
N ARG A 527 -47.60 15.67 10.19
CA ARG A 527 -46.93 16.80 10.87
C ARG A 527 -46.35 16.40 12.22
N ALA A 528 -47.07 15.63 13.03
CA ALA A 528 -46.56 15.12 14.31
C ALA A 528 -45.38 14.15 14.12
N GLN A 529 -45.43 13.29 13.10
CA GLN A 529 -44.32 12.42 12.72
C GLN A 529 -43.11 13.23 12.24
N ASN A 530 -43.32 14.31 11.48
CA ASN A 530 -42.25 15.19 11.00
C ASN A 530 -41.59 16.01 12.13
N SER A 531 -42.36 16.44 13.14
CA SER A 531 -41.79 17.05 14.35
C SER A 531 -40.85 16.06 15.06
N LYS A 532 -41.33 14.83 15.30
CA LYS A 532 -40.53 13.77 15.93
C LYS A 532 -39.30 13.39 15.11
N SER A 533 -39.38 13.35 13.78
CA SER A 533 -38.20 13.10 12.95
C SER A 533 -37.20 14.26 13.03
N SER A 534 -37.66 15.52 13.09
CA SER A 534 -36.80 16.68 13.32
C SER A 534 -36.11 16.64 14.70
N GLU A 535 -36.82 16.24 15.75
CA GLU A 535 -36.27 16.04 17.11
C GLU A 535 -35.25 14.89 17.16
N MET A 536 -35.49 13.80 16.45
CA MET A 536 -34.50 12.72 16.29
C MET A 536 -33.28 13.18 15.49
N VAL A 537 -33.46 13.98 14.44
CA VAL A 537 -32.34 14.55 13.66
C VAL A 537 -31.53 15.54 14.49
N SER A 538 -32.15 16.35 15.37
CA SER A 538 -31.39 17.22 16.27
C SER A 538 -30.60 16.42 17.31
N SER A 539 -31.20 15.43 17.96
CA SER A 539 -30.48 14.61 18.94
C SER A 539 -29.35 13.77 18.32
N LEU A 540 -29.52 13.30 17.07
CA LEU A 540 -28.44 12.67 16.31
C LEU A 540 -27.30 13.66 16.00
N LYS A 541 -27.61 14.90 15.59
CA LYS A 541 -26.59 15.95 15.37
C LYS A 541 -25.84 16.31 16.66
N ASP A 542 -26.54 16.41 17.79
CA ASP A 542 -25.90 16.67 19.09
C ASP A 542 -24.98 15.51 19.49
N SER A 543 -25.40 14.26 19.24
CA SER A 543 -24.56 13.07 19.47
C SER A 543 -23.34 13.02 18.53
N GLU A 544 -23.49 13.45 17.27
CA GLU A 544 -22.39 13.55 16.31
C GLU A 544 -21.39 14.63 16.74
N ALA A 545 -21.87 15.80 17.19
CA ALA A 545 -21.02 16.86 17.72
C ALA A 545 -20.24 16.41 18.97
N ALA A 546 -20.89 15.68 19.89
CA ALA A 546 -20.22 15.09 21.06
C ALA A 546 -19.16 14.06 20.66
N ASN A 547 -19.45 13.18 19.69
CA ASN A 547 -18.49 12.20 19.18
C ASN A 547 -17.30 12.86 18.47
N ARG A 548 -17.52 13.91 17.67
CA ARG A 548 -16.45 14.71 17.05
C ARG A 548 -15.58 15.39 18.11
N ALA A 549 -16.17 15.95 19.17
CA ALA A 549 -15.43 16.54 20.27
C ALA A 549 -14.58 15.50 21.03
N LEU A 550 -15.10 14.29 21.23
CA LEU A 550 -14.35 13.17 21.80
C LEU A 550 -13.19 12.74 20.89
N GLN A 551 -13.41 12.64 19.57
CA GLN A 551 -12.36 12.32 18.60
C GLN A 551 -11.21 13.34 18.67
N VAL A 552 -11.51 14.65 18.63
CA VAL A 552 -10.49 15.71 18.75
C VAL A 552 -9.72 15.62 20.07
N ASN A 553 -10.40 15.24 21.17
CA ASN A 553 -9.74 15.03 22.45
C ASN A 553 -8.79 13.81 22.42
N LEU A 554 -9.22 12.69 21.84
CA LEU A 554 -8.38 11.49 21.67
C LEU A 554 -7.20 11.75 20.73
N GLU A 555 -7.39 12.48 19.63
CA GLU A 555 -6.30 12.90 18.73
C GLU A 555 -5.27 13.77 19.45
N LYS A 556 -5.72 14.70 20.29
CA LYS A 556 -4.84 15.50 21.16
C LYS A 556 -4.08 14.63 22.16
N GLN A 557 -4.74 13.69 22.85
CA GLN A 557 -4.06 12.75 23.76
C GLN A 557 -3.04 11.88 23.04
N ILE A 558 -3.32 11.43 21.82
CA ILE A 558 -2.37 10.66 20.99
C ILE A 558 -1.16 11.52 20.61
N ALA A 559 -1.35 12.81 20.31
CA ALA A 559 -0.24 13.73 20.05
C ALA A 559 0.63 13.94 21.31
N GLU A 560 0.02 14.24 22.46
CA GLU A 560 0.73 14.40 23.75
C GLU A 560 1.49 13.13 24.15
N VAL A 561 0.90 11.95 23.94
CA VAL A 561 1.57 10.66 24.19
C VAL A 561 2.76 10.45 23.22
N LYS A 562 2.62 10.78 21.93
CA LYS A 562 3.72 10.69 20.95
C LYS A 562 4.89 11.61 21.32
N ASP A 563 4.62 12.85 21.72
CA ASP A 563 5.66 13.77 22.18
C ASP A 563 6.34 13.27 23.46
N SER A 564 5.56 12.74 24.41
CA SER A 564 6.11 12.11 25.62
C SER A 564 6.99 10.89 25.30
N LEU A 565 6.60 10.07 24.31
CA LEU A 565 7.37 8.92 23.84
C LEU A 565 8.67 9.38 23.16
N ALA A 566 8.62 10.38 22.28
CA ALA A 566 9.82 10.95 21.65
C ALA A 566 10.80 11.53 22.68
N THR A 567 10.30 12.24 23.71
CA THR A 567 11.18 12.78 24.77
C THR A 567 11.80 11.68 25.64
N THR A 568 11.07 10.58 25.91
CA THR A 568 11.60 9.44 26.68
C THR A 568 12.57 8.60 25.86
N GLU A 569 12.32 8.41 24.56
CA GLU A 569 13.26 7.76 23.65
C GLU A 569 14.56 8.55 23.51
N ASN A 570 14.49 9.88 23.37
CA ASN A 570 15.67 10.75 23.35
C ASN A 570 16.47 10.67 24.66
N LYS A 571 15.81 10.65 25.83
CA LYS A 571 16.47 10.42 27.14
C LYS A 571 17.11 9.03 27.22
N TYR A 572 16.45 8.01 26.68
CA TYR A 572 16.99 6.64 26.64
C TYR A 572 18.25 6.57 25.76
N ARG A 573 18.21 7.13 24.54
CA ARG A 573 19.37 7.20 23.63
C ARG A 573 20.54 7.96 24.27
N ALA A 574 20.29 9.09 24.92
CA ALA A 574 21.34 9.84 25.64
C ALA A 574 21.95 9.04 26.81
N SER A 575 21.13 8.33 27.59
CA SER A 575 21.59 7.44 28.67
C SER A 575 22.40 6.24 28.15
N GLN A 576 21.97 5.67 27.01
CA GLN A 576 22.68 4.59 26.33
C GLN A 576 24.05 5.06 25.80
N GLN A 577 24.12 6.25 25.21
CA GLN A 577 25.38 6.87 24.80
C GLN A 577 26.31 7.09 26.01
N GLN A 578 25.82 7.70 27.10
CA GLN A 578 26.61 7.91 28.30
C GLN A 578 27.11 6.59 28.90
N THR A 579 26.31 5.51 28.83
CA THR A 579 26.72 4.17 29.26
C THR A 579 27.84 3.60 28.36
N SER A 580 27.77 3.83 27.05
CA SER A 580 28.83 3.46 26.11
C SER A 580 30.14 4.21 26.39
N GLU A 581 30.08 5.52 26.58
CA GLU A 581 31.24 6.36 26.94
C GLU A 581 31.87 5.95 28.27
N ARG A 582 31.03 5.61 29.28
CA ARG A 582 31.47 5.07 30.57
C ARG A 582 32.16 3.71 30.40
N ASN A 583 31.63 2.82 29.55
CA ASN A 583 32.22 1.52 29.28
C ASN A 583 33.58 1.63 28.57
N ILE A 584 33.71 2.52 27.57
CA ILE A 584 34.98 2.80 26.89
C ILE A 584 36.01 3.35 27.89
N SER A 585 35.58 4.26 28.76
CA SER A 585 36.43 4.84 29.81
C SER A 585 36.88 3.77 30.83
N LEU A 586 35.99 2.87 31.24
CA LEU A 586 36.31 1.75 32.12
C LEU A 586 37.31 0.79 31.48
N GLU A 587 37.16 0.47 30.18
CA GLU A 587 38.08 -0.42 29.48
C GLU A 587 39.47 0.22 29.32
N GLY A 588 39.53 1.52 29.03
CA GLY A 588 40.79 2.27 29.03
C GLY A 588 41.48 2.28 30.40
N LEU A 589 40.73 2.46 31.49
CA LEU A 589 41.25 2.38 32.86
C LEU A 589 41.72 0.96 33.23
N LYS A 590 41.02 -0.10 32.80
CA LYS A 590 41.50 -1.49 32.97
C LYS A 590 42.83 -1.70 32.25
N GLY A 591 42.96 -1.25 31.00
CA GLY A 591 44.20 -1.35 30.23
C GLY A 591 45.38 -0.66 30.94
N GLN A 592 45.15 0.54 31.49
CA GLN A 592 46.15 1.24 32.32
C GLN A 592 46.51 0.46 33.59
N VAL A 593 45.54 -0.16 34.26
CA VAL A 593 45.78 -1.02 35.44
C VAL A 593 46.57 -2.28 35.08
N GLU A 594 46.31 -2.89 33.93
CA GLU A 594 47.07 -4.05 33.44
C GLU A 594 48.51 -3.67 33.04
N GLU A 595 48.70 -2.54 32.38
CA GLU A 595 50.04 -2.03 32.06
C GLU A 595 50.83 -1.66 33.31
N LEU A 596 50.19 -1.01 34.30
CA LEU A 596 50.81 -0.71 35.59
C LEU A 596 51.17 -1.99 36.38
N LYS A 597 50.31 -3.01 36.37
CA LYS A 597 50.64 -4.33 36.96
C LYS A 597 51.85 -4.96 36.31
N LYS A 598 51.88 -5.02 34.96
CA LYS A 598 53.02 -5.57 34.20
C LYS A 598 54.32 -4.81 34.48
N ASN A 599 54.26 -3.48 34.59
CA ASN A 599 55.40 -2.66 34.97
C ASN A 599 55.87 -2.93 36.41
N LEU A 600 54.94 -3.15 37.34
CA LEU A 600 55.23 -3.49 38.74
C LEU A 600 55.87 -4.89 38.85
N GLU A 601 55.29 -5.90 38.19
CA GLU A 601 55.87 -7.25 38.07
C GLU A 601 57.29 -7.23 37.49
N ALA A 602 57.53 -6.45 36.44
CA ALA A 602 58.86 -6.27 35.85
C ALA A 602 59.84 -5.58 36.82
N LYS A 603 59.38 -4.60 37.61
CA LYS A 603 60.19 -3.93 38.64
C LYS A 603 60.50 -4.84 39.82
N ASP A 604 59.56 -5.67 40.26
CA ASP A 604 59.77 -6.65 41.32
C ASP A 604 60.74 -7.74 40.88
N ALA A 605 60.60 -8.26 39.65
CA ALA A 605 61.54 -9.20 39.06
C ALA A 605 62.96 -8.61 38.97
N ALA A 606 63.09 -7.37 38.50
CA ALA A 606 64.38 -6.66 38.45
C ALA A 606 64.98 -6.43 39.84
N THR A 607 64.16 -6.06 40.84
CA THR A 607 64.61 -5.82 42.22
C THR A 607 65.01 -7.13 42.93
N SER A 608 64.33 -8.23 42.64
CA SER A 608 64.72 -9.57 43.09
C SER A 608 66.04 -10.02 42.44
N ALA A 609 66.22 -9.77 41.14
CA ALA A 609 67.47 -10.05 40.43
C ALA A 609 68.65 -9.22 40.97
N THR A 610 68.47 -7.92 41.23
CA THR A 610 69.54 -7.10 41.82
C THR A 610 69.82 -7.47 43.28
N SER A 611 68.79 -7.79 44.09
CA SER A 611 68.98 -8.25 45.47
C SER A 611 69.73 -9.59 45.53
N THR A 612 69.41 -10.54 44.64
CA THR A 612 70.13 -11.83 44.58
C THR A 612 71.55 -11.67 44.04
N ALA A 613 71.78 -10.81 43.05
CA ALA A 613 73.13 -10.47 42.58
C ALA A 613 73.96 -9.80 43.68
N TYR A 614 73.38 -8.85 44.42
CA TYR A 614 74.03 -8.17 45.54
C TYR A 614 74.41 -9.16 46.66
N ARG A 615 73.51 -10.08 47.04
CA ARG A 615 73.82 -11.16 48.00
C ARG A 615 74.94 -12.09 47.52
N ARG A 616 75.00 -12.43 46.22
CA ARG A 616 76.12 -13.20 45.66
C ARG A 616 77.44 -12.43 45.77
N ALA A 617 77.43 -11.15 45.42
CA ALA A 617 78.60 -10.28 45.53
C ALA A 617 79.07 -10.11 46.99
N GLU A 618 78.16 -10.04 47.97
CA GLU A 618 78.52 -10.05 49.40
C GLU A 618 79.16 -11.39 49.83
N VAL A 619 78.60 -12.53 49.40
CA VAL A 619 79.20 -13.85 49.68
C VAL A 619 80.58 -13.98 49.02
N GLU A 620 80.71 -13.57 47.76
CA GLU A 620 81.99 -13.56 47.02
C GLU A 620 83.01 -12.66 47.74
N MET A 621 82.62 -11.45 48.15
CA MET A 621 83.43 -10.54 48.97
C MET A 621 83.93 -11.20 50.25
N GLU A 622 83.08 -11.89 51.02
CA GLU A 622 83.52 -12.58 52.24
C GLU A 622 84.44 -13.77 51.93
N THR A 623 84.16 -14.57 50.89
CA THR A 623 85.09 -15.67 50.50
C THR A 623 86.44 -15.15 50.02
N LEU A 624 86.47 -13.99 49.33
CA LEU A 624 87.71 -13.34 48.92
C LEU A 624 88.47 -12.75 50.11
N LYS A 625 87.79 -12.16 51.10
CA LYS A 625 88.41 -11.73 52.37
C LYS A 625 89.05 -12.91 53.09
N VAL A 626 88.35 -14.05 53.22
CA VAL A 626 88.91 -15.26 53.87
C VAL A 626 90.13 -15.77 53.12
N ARG A 627 90.07 -15.91 51.78
CA ARG A 627 91.23 -16.30 50.95
C ARG A 627 92.39 -15.31 51.07
N LEU A 628 92.11 -14.02 51.19
CA LEU A 628 93.11 -12.97 51.36
C LEU A 628 93.78 -13.03 52.74
N GLU A 629 93.05 -13.38 53.80
CA GLU A 629 93.63 -13.64 55.12
C GLU A 629 94.40 -14.98 55.18
N GLU A 630 93.95 -16.03 54.51
CA GLU A 630 94.69 -17.30 54.40
C GLU A 630 95.98 -17.13 53.59
N THR A 631 95.96 -16.37 52.50
CA THR A 631 97.16 -16.07 51.71
C THR A 631 98.13 -15.14 52.45
N LYS A 632 97.65 -14.17 53.24
CA LYS A 632 98.50 -13.42 54.18
C LYS A 632 99.18 -14.34 55.20
N LYS A 633 98.41 -15.22 55.87
CA LYS A 633 98.96 -16.19 56.84
C LYS A 633 99.95 -17.14 56.20
N SER A 634 99.71 -17.59 54.96
CA SER A 634 100.67 -18.43 54.24
C SER A 634 101.94 -17.65 53.89
N LEU A 635 101.83 -16.39 53.47
CA LEU A 635 102.98 -15.51 53.22
C LEU A 635 103.79 -15.22 54.49
N GLU A 636 103.15 -14.99 55.64
CA GLU A 636 103.82 -14.88 56.95
C GLU A 636 104.49 -16.21 57.36
N SER A 637 103.85 -17.34 57.11
CA SER A 637 104.42 -18.68 57.33
C SER A 637 105.68 -18.91 56.48
N TRP A 638 105.65 -18.58 55.19
CA TRP A 638 106.81 -18.64 54.31
C TRP A 638 107.91 -17.65 54.72
N LYS A 639 107.54 -16.44 55.14
CA LYS A 639 108.49 -15.43 55.65
C LYS A 639 109.18 -15.89 56.93
N ASN A 640 108.45 -16.48 57.88
CA ASN A 640 109.01 -17.05 59.10
C ASN A 640 109.90 -18.28 58.82
N LYS A 641 109.51 -19.14 57.86
CA LYS A 641 110.36 -20.25 57.40
C LYS A 641 111.64 -19.80 56.69
N GLY A 642 111.64 -18.63 56.06
CA GLY A 642 112.82 -18.04 55.41
C GLY A 642 113.79 -17.31 56.34
N LEU A 643 113.46 -17.16 57.63
CA LEU A 643 114.22 -16.33 58.59
C LEU A 643 114.68 -17.09 59.85
N GLY A 644 114.47 -18.42 59.92
CA GLY A 644 114.77 -19.25 61.09
C GLY A 644 115.64 -20.47 60.79
N ASN A 645 116.79 -20.53 61.48
CA ASN A 645 117.73 -21.66 61.60
C ASN A 645 118.56 -22.08 60.37
N GLN A 646 119.84 -21.75 60.47
CA GLN A 646 120.96 -22.46 59.84
C GLN A 646 120.93 -23.93 60.28
N SER A 647 120.45 -24.84 59.43
CA SER A 647 120.64 -26.29 59.61
C SER A 647 122.13 -26.61 59.44
N SER A 648 122.65 -27.55 60.25
CA SER A 648 124.03 -28.06 60.10
C SER A 648 124.28 -28.70 58.73
N GLU A 649 123.22 -29.13 58.06
CA GLU A 649 123.24 -29.63 56.68
C GLU A 649 123.72 -28.55 55.69
N TYR A 650 123.41 -27.27 55.93
CA TYR A 650 123.83 -26.17 55.06
C TYR A 650 125.35 -25.94 55.15
N GLU A 651 125.93 -26.00 56.35
CA GLU A 651 127.38 -25.92 56.56
C GLU A 651 128.09 -27.14 55.96
N MET A 652 127.51 -28.34 56.12
CA MET A 652 128.04 -29.59 55.60
C MET A 652 128.06 -29.62 54.05
N LEU A 653 126.96 -29.21 53.41
CA LEU A 653 126.87 -29.08 51.95
C LEU A 653 127.86 -28.01 51.41
N ARG A 654 128.06 -26.92 52.15
CA ARG A 654 129.00 -25.85 51.79
C ARG A 654 130.46 -26.32 51.84
N ILE A 655 130.86 -27.07 52.87
CA ILE A 655 132.20 -27.68 52.96
C ILE A 655 132.41 -28.71 51.84
N MET A 656 131.37 -29.48 51.50
CA MET A 656 131.46 -30.49 50.44
C MET A 656 131.65 -29.86 49.04
N ALA A 657 131.07 -28.69 48.79
CA ALA A 657 131.14 -28.00 47.50
C ALA A 657 132.43 -27.17 47.26
N ILE A 658 133.12 -26.73 48.32
CA ILE A 658 134.31 -25.86 48.24
C ILE A 658 135.62 -26.66 48.14
N CYS A 659 136.59 -26.15 47.37
CA CYS A 659 137.92 -26.73 47.17
C CYS A 659 138.72 -26.81 48.48
N THR A 660 139.25 -27.99 48.79
CA THR A 660 139.97 -28.27 50.05
C THR A 660 141.32 -27.57 50.16
N VAL A 661 141.94 -27.18 49.03
CA VAL A 661 143.26 -26.52 49.00
C VAL A 661 143.16 -25.01 49.24
N CYS A 662 142.15 -24.33 48.68
CA CYS A 662 142.02 -22.86 48.78
C CYS A 662 140.89 -22.37 49.70
N GLN A 663 139.96 -23.25 50.10
CA GLN A 663 138.77 -22.96 50.93
C GLN A 663 137.89 -21.78 50.50
N LYS A 664 138.02 -21.30 49.26
CA LYS A 664 137.24 -20.17 48.72
C LYS A 664 136.39 -20.54 47.50
N ASN A 665 136.98 -21.26 46.56
CA ASN A 665 136.37 -21.50 45.24
C ASN A 665 135.73 -22.89 45.17
N PHE A 666 134.62 -23.02 44.45
CA PHE A 666 133.92 -24.28 44.25
C PHE A 666 134.78 -25.29 43.48
N LYS A 667 134.61 -26.59 43.82
CA LYS A 667 135.26 -27.72 43.12
C LYS A 667 134.73 -27.80 41.68
N ASN A 668 135.61 -27.68 40.69
CA ASN A 668 135.22 -27.68 39.27
C ASN A 668 136.19 -28.42 38.33
N THR A 669 137.28 -29.02 38.84
CA THR A 669 138.32 -29.69 38.04
C THR A 669 138.71 -31.03 38.66
N VAL A 670 138.71 -32.12 37.87
CA VAL A 670 139.05 -33.50 38.29
C VAL A 670 140.42 -33.91 37.76
N ILE A 671 141.26 -34.50 38.62
CA ILE A 671 142.51 -35.16 38.19
C ILE A 671 142.18 -36.55 37.66
N LYS A 672 142.14 -36.71 36.33
CA LYS A 672 141.67 -37.94 35.66
C LYS A 672 142.44 -39.22 36.01
N THR A 673 143.66 -39.12 36.52
CA THR A 673 144.52 -40.27 36.89
C THR A 673 144.41 -40.69 38.36
N CYS A 674 143.86 -39.85 39.26
CA CYS A 674 143.76 -40.18 40.69
C CYS A 674 142.45 -39.73 41.38
N GLY A 675 141.47 -39.19 40.64
CA GLY A 675 140.09 -38.97 41.10
C GLY A 675 139.84 -37.75 41.99
N HIS A 676 140.87 -37.03 42.44
CA HIS A 676 140.70 -35.86 43.31
C HIS A 676 140.10 -34.65 42.57
N VAL A 677 139.27 -33.86 43.27
CA VAL A 677 138.55 -32.70 42.73
C VAL A 677 138.96 -31.39 43.41
N PHE A 678 139.41 -30.42 42.63
CA PHE A 678 139.88 -29.11 43.08
C PHE A 678 139.24 -27.97 42.28
N CYS A 679 139.57 -26.72 42.61
CA CYS A 679 139.28 -25.56 41.76
C CYS A 679 140.40 -25.37 40.71
N ASN A 680 140.05 -24.93 39.51
CA ASN A 680 140.96 -24.83 38.36
C ASN A 680 142.25 -24.02 38.67
N GLU A 681 142.14 -22.95 39.47
CA GLU A 681 143.27 -22.11 39.89
C GLU A 681 144.31 -22.84 40.78
N ALA A 682 143.90 -23.87 41.53
CA ALA A 682 144.81 -24.65 42.38
C ALA A 682 145.54 -25.76 41.61
N PHE A 683 145.12 -26.06 40.38
CA PHE A 683 145.74 -27.10 39.55
C PHE A 683 146.99 -26.60 38.80
N GLY A 684 147.05 -25.30 38.48
CA GLY A 684 148.12 -24.70 37.65
C GLY A 684 149.42 -24.30 38.35
N LEU A 685 149.64 -24.70 39.61
CA LEU A 685 150.78 -24.24 40.44
C LEU A 685 151.82 -25.32 40.79
N ASN A 686 151.62 -26.57 40.36
CA ASN A 686 152.37 -27.72 40.90
C ASN A 686 153.28 -28.48 39.90
N ASP A 687 153.42 -28.02 38.64
CA ASP A 687 154.22 -28.70 37.61
C ASP A 687 155.75 -28.44 37.69
N HIS A 688 156.22 -27.67 38.68
CA HIS A 688 157.64 -27.42 38.92
C HIS A 688 158.03 -27.51 40.40
N LEU A 689 158.19 -28.73 40.92
CA LEU A 689 159.27 -29.05 41.87
C LEU A 689 159.47 -30.57 42.02
N HIS A 690 160.73 -30.95 42.24
CA HIS A 690 161.19 -32.34 42.20
C HIS A 690 160.78 -33.17 43.44
N ILE A 691 160.70 -34.48 43.19
CA ILE A 691 160.65 -35.59 44.16
C ILE A 691 161.66 -35.42 45.30
N THR A 692 161.21 -35.56 46.55
CA THR A 692 161.80 -36.43 47.59
C THR A 692 160.81 -36.64 48.74
N LEU A 693 160.42 -37.90 48.97
CA LEU A 693 159.68 -38.48 50.13
C LEU A 693 158.43 -37.73 50.62
#